data_AF-A0A9X8Y9Y5-F1
#
_entry.id   AF-A0A9X8Y9Y5-F1
#
_cell.length_a   1.000
_cell.length_b   1.000
_cell.length_c   1.000
_cell.angle_alpha   90.00
_cell.angle_beta   90.00
_cell.angle_gamma   90.00
#
_symmetry.space_group_name_H-M   'P 1'
#
loop_
_entity.id
_entity.type
_entity.pdbx_description
1 polymer ?
#
loop_
_entity_poly.entity_id
_entity_poly.type
_entity_poly.pdbx_seq_one_letter_code
_entity_poly.pdbx_strand_id
1 'polypeptide(L)'
;MSKRLTYGTNQGTATPESAWRKRKDAWEHLGYVLSEISSEYQEEDRRTEHELEAGRLLGLLAAIEPYWANPGIEYFNEVSRLMSGGQYEDAMKLVYQANQTFRTLTQYIDLEGHDEAEQDPSQLGNGAPGNARVQAPMVEILLVDNGPAEEIELFKEEIAEQRQRTDPFHYNFVVVPSVEDALAAILINPGIQSVVLTARFDVRTRRRLSSTLKNFIARRMEGYFQSTRQIQGLLDLENILDELRPEVPVYLIAGVALESIAHEITGRFRRIFSRNDRMDLHLSIVSEVLERYQTPFFNALQKYAKRPGGVFHAMPISRAGSVQNSPWARDLVDFYGKNLLLAETSATSGGLDSLLDPQSSIKKAHELAARAFGSHRTYFVTNGTSTANKIVHQSILAPGDIVLVDRNCHKSHHYSLVLAGANVSYLEAYPLNEHSMYGAVPLEEIKGRLLQLRREGLLHKVKMLTLTNCTFDGIIYDPRRVMEECLAIKPDLVFLWDEAWFAFAGFHPVYRQRTAMTVAAVLEKQLETADYHQRYAAQRAALPSPGTVEHPENDQAWLETRLIPDPEQVRLRVYSTQSTHKTLTSLRQGSMIHIYDQDFAVRNLNAFREAYMTHTSTSPNYQILASLDIGRRQAELEGYALVQRQVDLAQSISRAMARNELLGKYFKILHSTDLIPQKYRQSTTQNPVRDGLAAWDEAWAEDEFVVDPSRLTLDISRTGVDGDTFKHEYLMDGHSIQVNKTSRTSVLLMTNIGTTRSAVAHLIEVLVKIAEELDRKRRLDGRVLALGKKPAAEQIPLPDFSAFAPEFAGGGGSGDMRSAYYLTYQDPATHFLSSAQIRTQLVNGERVVSAVFVTPYPPGFPVLVPGQVITLCILDYMDRLDTREIHGYHQDLGYQVFTCEALEQIAAQQP
;
A
#
# COMPACT_ATOMS: atom_id res chain seq x y z
N MET A 1 18.78 39.79 26.09
CA MET A 1 19.23 39.54 24.70
C MET A 1 20.72 39.16 24.72
N SER A 2 21.03 37.86 24.87
CA SER A 2 22.39 37.37 24.61
C SER A 2 22.54 37.17 23.10
N LYS A 3 23.49 37.86 22.47
CA LYS A 3 23.77 37.84 21.03
C LYS A 3 24.35 36.50 20.51
N ARG A 4 24.43 35.44 21.33
CA ARG A 4 25.07 34.15 20.97
C ARG A 4 24.09 33.09 20.43
N LEU A 5 22.80 33.17 20.78
CA LEU A 5 21.73 32.36 20.16
C LEU A 5 21.13 33.09 18.96
N THR A 6 21.93 33.31 17.91
CA THR A 6 21.36 33.76 16.64
C THR A 6 20.54 32.61 16.06
N TYR A 7 19.20 32.74 16.07
CA TYR A 7 18.32 31.92 15.25
C TYR A 7 18.84 32.01 13.81
N GLY A 8 19.53 30.97 13.34
CA GLY A 8 20.04 30.92 11.98
C GLY A 8 18.93 31.24 10.99
N THR A 9 19.25 31.97 9.92
CA THR A 9 18.30 32.23 8.82
C THR A 9 17.64 30.92 8.41
N ASN A 10 16.37 30.79 8.79
CA ASN A 10 15.52 29.61 8.65
C ASN A 10 15.69 28.97 7.27
N GLN A 11 16.36 27.82 7.23
CA GLN A 11 16.05 26.85 6.18
C GLN A 11 14.60 26.41 6.46
N GLY A 12 13.64 27.01 5.75
CA GLY A 12 12.26 26.56 5.78
C GLY A 12 12.26 25.05 5.58
N THR A 13 11.44 24.32 6.35
CA THR A 13 11.44 22.86 6.44
C THR A 13 11.56 22.24 5.04
N ALA A 14 12.80 21.89 4.66
CA ALA A 14 13.11 21.45 3.32
C ALA A 14 12.58 20.03 3.18
N THR A 15 11.50 19.88 2.41
CA THR A 15 10.74 18.64 2.14
C THR A 15 10.06 18.00 3.38
N PRO A 16 8.89 17.36 3.21
CA PRO A 16 8.39 16.39 4.17
C PRO A 16 9.25 15.11 4.06
N GLU A 17 10.49 15.19 4.54
CA GLU A 17 10.98 14.13 5.39
C GLU A 17 10.08 14.17 6.62
N SER A 18 9.47 13.05 7.02
CA SER A 18 8.55 12.98 8.17
C SER A 18 8.91 14.00 9.25
N ALA A 19 8.06 15.01 9.46
CA ALA A 19 8.36 16.05 10.43
C ALA A 19 8.64 15.43 11.81
N TRP A 20 7.99 14.32 12.14
CA TRP A 20 8.24 13.53 13.34
C TRP A 20 9.61 12.83 13.38
N ARG A 21 10.21 12.46 12.24
CA ARG A 21 11.63 12.04 12.16
C ARG A 21 12.55 13.20 12.46
N LYS A 22 12.36 14.33 11.77
CA LYS A 22 13.16 15.54 11.99
C LYS A 22 13.06 16.00 13.45
N ARG A 23 11.87 15.92 14.01
CA ARG A 23 11.57 16.18 15.43
C ARG A 23 12.41 15.31 16.35
N LYS A 24 12.33 13.98 16.18
CA LYS A 24 13.08 13.02 17.00
C LYS A 24 14.59 13.23 16.87
N ASP A 25 15.09 13.28 15.63
CA ASP A 25 16.52 13.46 15.35
C ASP A 25 17.01 14.81 15.93
N ALA A 26 16.19 15.85 15.92
CA ALA A 26 16.54 17.16 16.49
C ALA A 26 16.56 17.17 18.02
N TRP A 27 15.61 16.50 18.70
CA TRP A 27 15.65 16.35 20.16
C TRP A 27 16.83 15.49 20.62
N GLU A 28 17.11 14.40 19.92
CA GLU A 28 18.27 13.54 20.20
C GLU A 28 19.58 14.32 20.01
N HIS A 29 19.71 15.04 18.89
CA HIS A 29 20.90 15.84 18.61
C HIS A 29 21.04 17.03 19.56
N LEU A 30 19.94 17.67 19.96
CA LEU A 30 19.96 18.75 20.95
C LEU A 30 20.53 18.26 22.29
N GLY A 31 20.18 17.04 22.70
CA GLY A 31 20.73 16.43 23.91
C GLY A 31 22.24 16.23 23.82
N TYR A 32 22.73 15.75 22.68
CA TYR A 32 24.16 15.63 22.41
C TYR A 32 24.87 16.99 22.44
N VAL A 33 24.35 17.98 21.71
CA VAL A 33 24.95 19.32 21.63
C VAL A 33 24.99 20.00 23.00
N LEU A 34 23.93 19.88 23.81
CA LEU A 34 23.92 20.40 25.17
C LEU A 34 24.95 19.70 26.08
N SER A 35 25.13 18.38 25.92
CA SER A 35 26.16 17.66 26.66
C SER A 35 27.58 18.11 26.32
N GLU A 36 27.84 18.48 25.06
CA GLU A 36 29.11 19.06 24.63
C GLU A 36 29.32 20.47 25.19
N ILE A 37 28.27 21.31 25.23
CA ILE A 37 28.33 22.67 25.83
C ILE A 37 28.61 22.62 27.33
N SER A 38 28.05 21.63 28.02
CA SER A 38 28.22 21.44 29.47
C SER A 38 29.54 20.77 29.87
N SER A 39 30.36 20.31 28.90
CA SER A 39 31.64 19.68 29.18
C SER A 39 32.73 20.71 29.55
N GLU A 40 33.45 20.47 30.65
CA GLU A 40 34.44 21.41 31.22
C GLU A 40 35.72 21.61 30.37
N TYR A 41 35.93 20.82 29.32
CA TYR A 41 37.20 20.74 28.58
C TYR A 41 37.21 21.41 27.18
N GLN A 42 36.20 22.21 26.82
CA GLN A 42 36.10 22.76 25.46
C GLN A 42 36.76 24.15 25.28
N GLU A 43 37.45 24.32 24.15
CA GLU A 43 37.90 25.62 23.63
C GLU A 43 36.69 26.54 23.34
N GLU A 44 36.83 27.85 23.60
CA GLU A 44 35.74 28.83 23.49
C GLU A 44 35.09 28.88 22.08
N ASP A 45 35.87 28.58 21.04
CA ASP A 45 35.40 28.52 19.65
C ASP A 45 34.44 27.34 19.41
N ARG A 46 34.76 26.14 19.92
CA ARG A 46 33.90 24.94 19.77
C ARG A 46 32.58 25.09 20.51
N ARG A 47 32.62 25.69 21.70
CA ARG A 47 31.41 26.00 22.47
C ARG A 47 30.48 26.92 21.68
N THR A 48 31.04 27.91 20.97
CA THR A 48 30.27 28.85 20.14
C THR A 48 29.63 28.15 18.94
N GLU A 49 30.32 27.19 18.31
CA GLU A 49 29.75 26.36 17.24
C GLU A 49 28.56 25.52 17.74
N HIS A 50 28.71 24.88 18.90
CA HIS A 50 27.63 24.10 19.51
C HIS A 50 26.43 24.98 19.93
N GLU A 51 26.65 26.18 20.45
CA GLU A 51 25.56 27.13 20.76
C GLU A 51 24.78 27.55 19.49
N LEU A 52 25.50 27.77 18.38
CA LEU A 52 24.88 28.10 17.09
C LEU A 52 24.08 26.92 16.53
N GLU A 53 24.63 25.71 16.64
CA GLU A 53 23.94 24.48 16.25
C GLU A 53 22.70 24.21 17.11
N ALA A 54 22.79 24.42 18.42
CA ALA A 54 21.65 24.32 19.33
C ALA A 54 20.54 25.33 18.95
N GLY A 55 20.92 26.56 18.61
CA GLY A 55 19.98 27.57 18.09
C GLY A 55 19.29 27.15 16.78
N ARG A 56 20.03 26.48 15.87
CA ARG A 56 19.46 25.91 14.64
C ARG A 56 18.45 24.80 14.93
N LEU A 57 18.78 23.90 15.87
CA LEU A 57 17.89 22.80 16.29
C LEU A 57 16.62 23.34 16.97
N LEU A 58 16.75 24.35 17.84
CA LEU A 58 15.59 25.03 18.44
C LEU A 58 14.70 25.69 17.39
N GLY A 59 15.27 26.34 16.37
CA GLY A 59 14.50 26.92 15.27
C GLY A 59 13.68 25.87 14.50
N LEU A 60 14.25 24.68 14.28
CA LEU A 60 13.56 23.57 13.65
C LEU A 60 12.44 23.01 14.55
N LEU A 61 12.72 22.81 15.84
CA LEU A 61 11.73 22.34 16.81
C LEU A 61 10.59 23.34 17.01
N ALA A 62 10.87 24.65 17.04
CA ALA A 62 9.83 25.69 17.15
C ALA A 62 8.80 25.65 16.02
N ALA A 63 9.19 25.20 14.82
CA ALA A 63 8.29 25.05 13.68
C ALA A 63 7.44 23.77 13.74
N ILE A 64 7.81 22.82 14.60
CA ILE A 64 7.28 21.45 14.67
C ILE A 64 6.47 21.28 15.96
N GLU A 65 7.09 21.45 17.14
CA GLU A 65 6.47 21.24 18.47
C GLU A 65 5.05 21.78 18.68
N PRO A 66 4.64 22.90 18.06
CA PRO A 66 3.26 23.36 18.16
C PRO A 66 2.18 22.41 17.62
N TYR A 67 2.54 21.31 16.96
CA TYR A 67 1.61 20.32 16.41
C TYR A 67 1.67 18.97 17.14
N TRP A 68 2.30 18.91 18.32
CA TRP A 68 2.38 17.72 19.17
C TRP A 68 1.97 18.05 20.60
N ALA A 69 1.40 17.07 21.28
CA ALA A 69 1.01 17.21 22.69
C ALA A 69 2.17 16.88 23.64
N ASN A 70 3.10 15.99 23.25
CA ASN A 70 4.20 15.55 24.11
C ASN A 70 5.54 15.39 23.33
N PRO A 71 6.66 16.01 23.76
CA PRO A 71 6.72 17.03 24.83
C PRO A 71 5.87 18.27 24.54
N GLY A 72 5.73 18.66 23.27
CA GLY A 72 4.84 19.73 22.86
C GLY A 72 5.42 21.14 23.12
N ILE A 73 4.62 22.15 22.80
CA ILE A 73 5.09 23.55 22.76
C ILE A 73 5.43 24.12 24.15
N GLU A 74 4.71 23.73 25.19
CA GLU A 74 4.97 24.19 26.56
C GLU A 74 6.33 23.68 27.05
N TYR A 75 6.59 22.39 26.85
CA TYR A 75 7.86 21.77 27.20
C TYR A 75 9.02 22.38 26.40
N PHE A 76 8.81 22.60 25.11
CA PHE A 76 9.79 23.28 24.25
C PHE A 76 10.11 24.70 24.72
N ASN A 77 9.10 25.46 25.12
CA ASN A 77 9.27 26.83 25.62
C ASN A 77 10.10 26.84 26.89
N GLU A 78 9.91 25.87 27.78
CA GLU A 78 10.71 25.74 29.00
C GLU A 78 12.18 25.42 28.70
N VAL A 79 12.45 24.45 27.82
CA VAL A 79 13.82 24.15 27.35
C VAL A 79 14.46 25.40 26.73
N SER A 80 13.73 26.11 25.86
CA SER A 80 14.21 27.35 25.23
C SER A 80 14.48 28.46 26.24
N ARG A 81 13.67 28.57 27.30
CA ARG A 81 13.85 29.53 28.40
C ARG A 81 15.13 29.25 29.17
N LEU A 82 15.36 27.99 29.56
CA LEU A 82 16.57 27.57 30.28
C LEU A 82 17.84 27.81 29.45
N MET A 83 17.81 27.44 28.16
CA MET A 83 18.93 27.69 27.25
C MET A 83 19.20 29.20 27.07
N SER A 84 18.15 30.01 26.91
CA SER A 84 18.28 31.47 26.82
C SER A 84 18.82 32.10 28.11
N GLY A 85 18.56 31.45 29.25
CA GLY A 85 19.10 31.81 30.57
C GLY A 85 20.50 31.27 30.85
N GLY A 86 21.12 30.52 29.92
CA GLY A 86 22.44 29.90 30.10
C GLY A 86 22.46 28.67 31.01
N GLN A 87 21.29 28.15 31.39
CA GLN A 87 21.12 26.98 32.26
C GLN A 87 21.16 25.68 31.42
N TYR A 88 22.29 25.41 30.77
CA TYR A 88 22.42 24.32 29.80
C TYR A 88 22.28 22.92 30.43
N GLU A 89 22.75 22.72 31.67
CA GLU A 89 22.61 21.43 32.36
C GLU A 89 21.15 21.07 32.67
N ASP A 90 20.34 22.04 33.09
CA ASP A 90 18.93 21.80 33.38
C ASP A 90 18.12 21.63 32.10
N ALA A 91 18.44 22.41 31.05
CA ALA A 91 17.90 22.18 29.71
C ALA A 91 18.24 20.77 29.20
N MET A 92 19.46 20.30 29.43
CA MET A 92 19.93 18.97 29.04
C MET A 92 19.14 17.88 29.77
N LYS A 93 18.86 18.02 31.08
CA LYS A 93 18.03 17.06 31.83
C LYS A 93 16.62 16.94 31.23
N LEU A 94 15.98 18.06 30.92
CA LEU A 94 14.68 18.06 30.25
C LEU A 94 14.77 17.42 28.86
N VAL A 95 15.76 17.77 28.05
CA VAL A 95 15.95 17.15 26.72
C VAL A 95 16.15 15.63 26.84
N TYR A 96 16.88 15.14 27.84
CA TYR A 96 17.01 13.71 28.09
C TYR A 96 15.68 13.06 28.48
N GLN A 97 14.86 13.70 29.32
CA GLN A 97 13.51 13.22 29.65
C GLN A 97 12.62 13.15 28.40
N ALA A 98 12.61 14.21 27.59
CA ALA A 98 11.93 14.21 26.29
C ALA A 98 12.39 13.04 25.40
N ASN A 99 13.70 12.79 25.34
CA ASN A 99 14.25 11.68 24.57
C ASN A 99 13.85 10.29 25.10
N GLN A 100 13.61 10.12 26.41
CA GLN A 100 13.04 8.87 26.93
C GLN A 100 11.63 8.64 26.39
N THR A 101 10.81 9.69 26.21
CA THR A 101 9.46 9.56 25.65
C THR A 101 9.45 9.11 24.18
N PHE A 102 10.56 9.29 23.44
CA PHE A 102 10.71 8.82 22.06
C PHE A 102 11.22 7.37 21.92
N ARG A 103 11.58 6.72 23.03
CA ARG A 103 12.09 5.33 23.02
C ARG A 103 10.98 4.30 22.81
N THR A 104 9.74 4.64 23.17
CA THR A 104 8.55 3.82 22.87
C THR A 104 7.72 4.54 21.80
N LEU A 105 7.46 3.89 20.65
CA LEU A 105 6.61 4.46 19.58
C LEU A 105 5.18 4.73 20.05
N THR A 106 4.76 3.98 21.05
CA THR A 106 3.56 4.20 21.85
C THR A 106 4.05 4.84 23.15
N GLN A 107 3.67 6.08 23.43
CA GLN A 107 3.93 6.66 24.74
C GLN A 107 3.07 5.88 25.73
N TYR A 108 3.70 5.22 26.69
CA TYR A 108 3.02 4.47 27.73
C TYR A 108 3.12 5.23 29.04
N ILE A 109 1.99 5.42 29.72
CA ILE A 109 1.99 5.99 31.08
C ILE A 109 2.06 4.84 32.07
N ASP A 110 2.94 4.95 33.07
CA ASP A 110 2.93 4.06 34.22
C ASP A 110 1.75 4.44 35.13
N LEU A 111 0.77 3.56 35.26
CA LEU A 111 -0.41 3.78 36.08
C LEU A 111 -0.15 3.63 37.59
N GLU A 112 1.03 3.15 38.00
CA GLU A 112 1.34 2.85 39.41
C GLU A 112 2.00 3.99 40.19
N GLY A 113 2.33 5.14 39.58
CA GLY A 113 2.71 6.34 40.33
C GLY A 113 3.86 6.14 41.33
N HIS A 114 4.92 5.43 40.94
CA HIS A 114 6.17 5.43 41.69
C HIS A 114 7.07 6.56 41.17
N ASP A 115 7.40 7.51 42.05
CA ASP A 115 8.37 8.56 41.78
C ASP A 115 9.66 7.96 41.19
N GLU A 116 10.08 8.43 40.02
CA GLU A 116 11.31 8.01 39.33
C GLU A 116 12.61 8.37 40.09
N ALA A 117 12.50 8.96 41.29
CA ALA A 117 13.63 9.50 42.04
C ALA A 117 14.46 8.45 42.81
N GLU A 118 14.00 7.19 42.94
CA GLU A 118 14.71 6.17 43.73
C GLU A 118 14.75 4.79 43.04
N GLN A 119 15.50 4.62 41.94
CA GLN A 119 15.89 3.26 41.50
C GLN A 119 17.36 3.17 41.08
N ASP A 120 18.11 2.35 41.83
CA ASP A 120 19.47 1.90 41.55
C ASP A 120 19.48 0.98 40.29
N PRO A 121 20.29 1.28 39.26
CA PRO A 121 20.39 0.50 38.02
C PRO A 121 20.78 -0.97 38.19
N SER A 122 21.26 -1.37 39.38
CA SER A 122 21.74 -2.73 39.65
C SER A 122 20.65 -3.80 39.87
N GLN A 123 19.37 -3.42 39.98
CA GLN A 123 18.27 -4.37 40.25
C GLN A 123 17.49 -4.88 39.00
N LEU A 124 17.92 -4.53 37.78
CA LEU A 124 17.26 -4.96 36.53
C LEU A 124 17.47 -6.45 36.16
N GLY A 125 18.16 -7.23 37.00
CA GLY A 125 18.36 -8.66 36.81
C GLY A 125 17.61 -9.50 37.84
N ASN A 126 16.55 -10.19 37.40
CA ASN A 126 15.75 -11.21 38.11
C ASN A 126 14.46 -10.72 38.78
N GLY A 127 13.41 -10.52 37.97
CA GLY A 127 12.02 -10.45 38.44
C GLY A 127 11.14 -11.53 37.81
N ALA A 128 10.38 -12.26 38.63
CA ALA A 128 9.43 -13.31 38.23
C ALA A 128 8.30 -12.80 37.30
N PRO A 129 7.57 -13.67 36.57
CA PRO A 129 6.64 -13.29 35.49
C PRO A 129 5.30 -12.66 35.93
N GLY A 130 5.22 -12.04 37.12
CA GLY A 130 3.97 -11.65 37.77
C GLY A 130 3.58 -10.16 37.71
N ASN A 131 4.54 -9.24 37.58
CA ASN A 131 4.27 -7.79 37.68
C ASN A 131 4.71 -7.07 36.40
N ALA A 132 4.00 -7.30 35.29
CA ALA A 132 4.13 -6.42 34.13
C ALA A 132 3.43 -5.09 34.46
N ARG A 133 4.20 -3.99 34.58
CA ARG A 133 3.69 -2.62 34.71
C ARG A 133 2.53 -2.41 33.72
N VAL A 134 1.35 -2.00 34.22
CA VAL A 134 0.19 -1.74 33.35
C VAL A 134 0.44 -0.42 32.62
N GLN A 135 1.02 -0.54 31.44
CA GLN A 135 1.33 0.55 30.55
C GLN A 135 0.17 0.77 29.58
N ALA A 136 -0.56 1.89 29.72
CA ALA A 136 -1.64 2.25 28.80
C ALA A 136 -1.12 3.14 27.66
N PRO A 137 -1.50 2.89 26.39
CA PRO A 137 -1.08 3.71 25.27
C PRO A 137 -1.62 5.14 25.42
N MET A 138 -0.82 6.12 25.00
CA MET A 138 -1.23 7.51 24.90
C MET A 138 -1.48 7.91 23.45
N VAL A 139 -2.62 8.53 23.19
CA VAL A 139 -3.01 9.05 21.86
C VAL A 139 -3.17 10.57 21.90
N GLU A 140 -3.20 11.22 20.75
CA GLU A 140 -3.37 12.68 20.67
C GLU A 140 -4.71 13.05 20.04
N ILE A 141 -5.33 14.13 20.51
CA ILE A 141 -6.60 14.67 20.01
C ILE A 141 -6.34 16.09 19.51
N LEU A 142 -6.70 16.37 18.26
CA LEU A 142 -6.55 17.69 17.69
C LEU A 142 -7.75 18.56 18.08
N LEU A 143 -7.52 19.66 18.80
CA LEU A 143 -8.52 20.67 19.08
C LEU A 143 -8.28 21.89 18.18
N VAL A 144 -9.29 22.23 17.36
CA VAL A 144 -9.25 23.42 16.50
C VAL A 144 -10.06 24.53 17.18
N ASP A 145 -9.35 25.42 17.87
CA ASP A 145 -9.92 26.54 18.62
C ASP A 145 -8.94 27.73 18.69
N ASN A 146 -9.44 28.93 18.38
CA ASN A 146 -8.74 30.23 18.45
C ASN A 146 -9.31 31.12 19.58
N GLY A 147 -9.95 30.51 20.58
CA GLY A 147 -10.44 31.17 21.78
C GLY A 147 -9.31 31.64 22.72
N PRO A 148 -9.68 32.32 23.83
CA PRO A 148 -8.71 32.72 24.85
C PRO A 148 -7.98 31.50 25.43
N ALA A 149 -6.67 31.63 25.67
CA ALA A 149 -5.84 30.54 26.20
C ALA A 149 -6.37 29.99 27.54
N GLU A 150 -6.86 30.86 28.42
CA GLU A 150 -7.45 30.48 29.70
C GLU A 150 -8.67 29.56 29.54
N GLU A 151 -9.55 29.82 28.55
CA GLU A 151 -10.71 28.96 28.28
C GLU A 151 -10.30 27.60 27.72
N ILE A 152 -9.25 27.55 26.90
CA ILE A 152 -8.73 26.33 26.30
C ILE A 152 -8.05 25.45 27.35
N GLU A 153 -7.27 26.04 28.25
CA GLU A 153 -6.63 25.30 29.34
C GLU A 153 -7.66 24.76 30.33
N LEU A 154 -8.64 25.58 30.71
CA LEU A 154 -9.77 25.11 31.54
C LEU A 154 -10.50 23.94 30.87
N PHE A 155 -10.74 24.00 29.55
CA PHE A 155 -11.34 22.89 28.81
C PHE A 155 -10.50 21.61 28.87
N LYS A 156 -9.18 21.72 28.70
CA LYS A 156 -8.25 20.58 28.78
C LYS A 156 -8.28 19.95 30.18
N GLU A 157 -8.27 20.78 31.22
CA GLU A 157 -8.37 20.36 32.63
C GLU A 157 -9.69 19.63 32.91
N GLU A 158 -10.84 20.24 32.55
CA GLU A 158 -12.18 19.65 32.74
C GLU A 158 -12.31 18.28 32.06
N ILE A 159 -11.75 18.11 30.85
CA ILE A 159 -11.75 16.82 30.14
C ILE A 159 -10.80 15.82 30.80
N ALA A 160 -9.65 16.28 31.30
CA ALA A 160 -8.71 15.42 32.00
C ALA A 160 -9.31 14.86 33.31
N GLU A 161 -10.13 15.65 34.01
CA GLU A 161 -10.88 15.21 35.20
C GLU A 161 -11.90 14.11 34.92
N GLN A 162 -12.38 13.97 33.67
CA GLN A 162 -13.33 12.90 33.32
C GLN A 162 -12.65 11.52 33.19
N ARG A 163 -11.31 11.47 33.10
CA ARG A 163 -10.56 10.23 32.88
C ARG A 163 -10.68 9.28 34.07
N GLN A 164 -10.81 8.00 33.78
CA GLN A 164 -10.82 6.95 34.78
C GLN A 164 -9.54 6.12 34.71
N ARG A 165 -9.10 5.59 35.86
CA ARG A 165 -7.94 4.67 35.90
C ARG A 165 -8.16 3.38 35.11
N THR A 166 -9.42 3.02 34.87
CA THR A 166 -9.84 1.86 34.08
C THR A 166 -9.91 2.15 32.58
N ASP A 167 -9.63 3.39 32.16
CA ASP A 167 -9.62 3.73 30.75
C ASP A 167 -8.53 2.93 30.02
N PRO A 168 -8.84 2.37 28.85
CA PRO A 168 -7.93 1.49 28.13
C PRO A 168 -6.73 2.25 27.52
N PHE A 169 -6.82 3.57 27.44
CA PHE A 169 -5.78 4.47 26.95
C PHE A 169 -6.02 5.88 27.50
N HIS A 170 -4.95 6.69 27.56
CA HIS A 170 -5.04 8.11 27.90
C HIS A 170 -4.81 8.96 26.64
N TYR A 171 -5.23 10.23 26.67
CA TYR A 171 -4.99 11.13 25.54
C TYR A 171 -4.67 12.55 25.96
N ASN A 172 -3.94 13.30 25.13
CA ASN A 172 -3.69 14.73 25.33
C ASN A 172 -4.12 15.55 24.12
N PHE A 173 -4.33 16.85 24.32
CA PHE A 173 -4.77 17.75 23.26
C PHE A 173 -3.60 18.43 22.55
N VAL A 174 -3.67 18.46 21.22
CA VAL A 174 -2.90 19.36 20.35
C VAL A 174 -3.83 20.50 19.97
N VAL A 175 -3.53 21.73 20.36
CA VAL A 175 -4.41 22.87 20.08
C VAL A 175 -3.85 23.71 18.95
N VAL A 176 -4.69 23.98 17.94
CA VAL A 176 -4.34 24.81 16.79
C VAL A 176 -5.40 25.88 16.51
N PRO A 177 -5.00 27.11 16.14
CA PRO A 177 -5.94 28.23 16.00
C PRO A 177 -6.54 28.38 14.60
N SER A 178 -6.04 27.65 13.60
CA SER A 178 -6.43 27.87 12.20
C SER A 178 -6.62 26.58 11.40
N VAL A 179 -7.37 26.70 10.28
CA VAL A 179 -7.55 25.63 9.29
C VAL A 179 -6.20 25.15 8.76
N GLU A 180 -5.33 26.06 8.31
CA GLU A 180 -4.01 25.69 7.79
C GLU A 180 -3.15 24.97 8.86
N ASP A 181 -3.24 25.38 10.13
CA ASP A 181 -2.55 24.68 11.23
C ASP A 181 -3.15 23.29 11.52
N ALA A 182 -4.48 23.14 11.42
CA ALA A 182 -5.16 21.86 11.58
C ALA A 182 -4.77 20.85 10.50
N LEU A 183 -4.75 21.29 9.23
CA LEU A 183 -4.32 20.48 8.11
C LEU A 183 -2.83 20.13 8.21
N ALA A 184 -1.99 21.08 8.66
CA ALA A 184 -0.59 20.80 8.96
C ALA A 184 -0.45 19.73 10.06
N ALA A 185 -1.16 19.86 11.18
CA ALA A 185 -1.14 18.92 12.30
C ALA A 185 -1.50 17.50 11.86
N ILE A 186 -2.60 17.35 11.13
CA ILE A 186 -3.09 16.06 10.61
C ILE A 186 -2.09 15.36 9.70
N LEU A 187 -1.36 16.11 8.90
CA LEU A 187 -0.36 15.58 7.98
C LEU A 187 0.94 15.20 8.68
N ILE A 188 1.39 15.99 9.66
CA ILE A 188 2.73 15.81 10.23
C ILE A 188 2.75 15.00 11.52
N ASN A 189 1.63 14.95 12.25
CA ASN A 189 1.48 14.23 13.49
C ASN A 189 0.57 12.99 13.30
N PRO A 190 1.17 11.81 13.08
CA PRO A 190 0.40 10.58 12.94
C PRO A 190 -0.27 10.12 14.25
N GLY A 191 0.15 10.66 15.40
CA GLY A 191 -0.39 10.30 16.72
C GLY A 191 -1.80 10.83 16.97
N ILE A 192 -2.29 11.74 16.12
CA ILE A 192 -3.66 12.25 16.20
C ILE A 192 -4.63 11.12 15.84
N GLN A 193 -5.54 10.81 16.76
CA GLN A 193 -6.56 9.77 16.64
C GLN A 193 -8.00 10.30 16.65
N SER A 194 -8.20 11.60 16.85
CA SER A 194 -9.50 12.26 16.70
C SER A 194 -9.32 13.78 16.55
N VAL A 195 -10.31 14.45 15.95
CA VAL A 195 -10.40 15.91 15.85
C VAL A 195 -11.64 16.41 16.57
N VAL A 196 -11.48 17.48 17.34
CA VAL A 196 -12.56 18.26 17.95
C VAL A 196 -12.54 19.66 17.36
N LEU A 197 -13.58 20.00 16.61
CA LEU A 197 -13.75 21.32 16.01
C LEU A 197 -14.61 22.20 16.90
N THR A 198 -14.24 23.46 16.99
CA THR A 198 -15.09 24.52 17.52
C THR A 198 -15.42 25.50 16.41
N ALA A 199 -16.41 26.38 16.61
CA ALA A 199 -16.71 27.42 15.63
C ALA A 199 -15.64 28.55 15.58
N ARG A 200 -14.65 28.53 16.49
CA ARG A 200 -13.66 29.62 16.64
C ARG A 200 -12.34 29.22 15.96
N PHE A 201 -12.15 29.58 14.69
CA PHE A 201 -10.84 29.40 14.05
C PHE A 201 -10.60 30.44 12.96
N ASP A 202 -9.33 30.75 12.74
CA ASP A 202 -8.90 31.50 11.56
C ASP A 202 -8.74 30.56 10.36
N VAL A 203 -8.89 31.04 9.12
CA VAL A 203 -8.61 30.19 7.94
C VAL A 203 -7.10 30.07 7.70
N ARG A 204 -6.37 31.18 7.87
CA ARG A 204 -4.94 31.26 7.59
C ARG A 204 -4.12 31.10 8.86
N THR A 205 -3.00 30.40 8.76
CA THR A 205 -2.03 30.31 9.85
C THR A 205 -1.24 31.61 9.98
N ARG A 206 -0.89 31.96 11.21
CA ARG A 206 0.10 33.02 11.51
C ARG A 206 1.53 32.47 11.52
N ARG A 207 1.69 31.14 11.46
CA ARG A 207 2.96 30.44 11.49
C ARG A 207 3.52 30.30 10.08
N ARG A 208 4.84 30.19 9.97
CA ARG A 208 5.50 29.99 8.68
C ARG A 208 5.58 28.50 8.35
N LEU A 209 4.75 28.04 7.43
CA LEU A 209 4.84 26.70 6.85
C LEU A 209 5.94 26.63 5.78
N SER A 210 6.49 25.44 5.51
CA SER A 210 7.32 25.24 4.31
C SER A 210 6.52 25.48 3.05
N SER A 211 7.21 25.89 1.97
CA SER A 211 6.61 26.06 0.65
C SER A 211 5.88 24.79 0.18
N THR A 212 6.50 23.62 0.36
CA THR A 212 5.89 22.34 -0.02
C THR A 212 4.60 22.03 0.74
N LEU A 213 4.59 22.17 2.08
CA LEU A 213 3.40 21.91 2.89
C LEU A 213 2.30 22.95 2.63
N LYS A 214 2.70 24.22 2.53
CA LYS A 214 1.79 25.33 2.20
C LYS A 214 1.10 25.10 0.84
N ASN A 215 1.85 24.70 -0.18
CA ASN A 215 1.30 24.44 -1.52
C ASN A 215 0.34 23.24 -1.51
N PHE A 216 0.69 22.16 -0.79
CA PHE A 216 -0.19 21.00 -0.65
C PHE A 216 -1.52 21.39 0.04
N ILE A 217 -1.43 22.11 1.16
CA ILE A 217 -2.62 22.60 1.88
C ILE A 217 -3.43 23.55 0.99
N ALA A 218 -2.79 24.47 0.28
CA ALA A 218 -3.48 25.40 -0.61
C ALA A 218 -4.25 24.69 -1.73
N ARG A 219 -3.69 23.62 -2.33
CA ARG A 219 -4.38 22.79 -3.34
C ARG A 219 -5.58 22.05 -2.74
N ARG A 220 -5.46 21.54 -1.51
CA ARG A 220 -6.58 20.86 -0.81
C ARG A 220 -7.70 21.82 -0.37
N MET A 221 -7.38 23.09 -0.17
CA MET A 221 -8.35 24.13 0.14
C MET A 221 -8.94 24.79 -1.11
N GLU A 222 -8.52 24.41 -2.32
CA GLU A 222 -9.04 24.98 -3.56
C GLU A 222 -10.54 24.70 -3.70
N GLY A 223 -11.33 25.74 -3.99
CA GLY A 223 -12.78 25.64 -4.04
C GLY A 223 -13.49 25.73 -2.67
N TYR A 224 -12.78 25.62 -1.56
CA TYR A 224 -13.32 25.68 -0.20
C TYR A 224 -13.18 27.09 0.43
N PHE A 225 -13.90 27.34 1.52
CA PHE A 225 -13.88 28.59 2.30
C PHE A 225 -14.22 29.86 1.50
N GLN A 226 -15.01 29.71 0.43
CA GLN A 226 -15.50 30.84 -0.38
C GLN A 226 -16.68 31.57 0.27
N SER A 227 -17.43 30.86 1.11
CA SER A 227 -18.59 31.39 1.83
C SER A 227 -18.17 32.13 3.09
N THR A 228 -18.86 33.21 3.42
CA THR A 228 -18.70 33.93 4.69
C THR A 228 -19.49 33.29 5.84
N ARG A 229 -20.30 32.26 5.55
CA ARG A 229 -21.07 31.53 6.58
C ARG A 229 -20.14 30.61 7.37
N GLN A 230 -20.11 30.80 8.68
CA GLN A 230 -19.27 30.02 9.60
C GLN A 230 -19.54 28.50 9.54
N ILE A 231 -20.80 28.10 9.35
CA ILE A 231 -21.20 26.68 9.20
C ILE A 231 -20.56 26.07 7.95
N GLN A 232 -20.52 26.80 6.84
CA GLN A 232 -19.89 26.31 5.62
C GLN A 232 -18.40 26.08 5.86
N GLY A 233 -17.72 26.96 6.57
CA GLY A 233 -16.32 26.76 6.94
C GLY A 233 -16.09 25.50 7.79
N LEU A 234 -17.02 25.13 8.68
CA LEU A 234 -16.96 23.89 9.44
C LEU A 234 -17.11 22.65 8.53
N LEU A 235 -18.07 22.69 7.61
CA LEU A 235 -18.30 21.61 6.64
C LEU A 235 -17.14 21.46 5.65
N ASP A 236 -16.56 22.57 5.22
CA ASP A 236 -15.39 22.62 4.35
C ASP A 236 -14.18 21.99 5.03
N LEU A 237 -13.90 22.35 6.29
CA LEU A 237 -12.81 21.73 7.04
C LEU A 237 -13.03 20.24 7.26
N GLU A 238 -14.25 19.82 7.64
CA GLU A 238 -14.57 18.41 7.85
C GLU A 238 -14.42 17.58 6.56
N ASN A 239 -14.87 18.09 5.40
CA ASN A 239 -14.61 17.44 4.09
C ASN A 239 -13.11 17.18 3.88
N ILE A 240 -12.28 18.20 4.07
CA ILE A 240 -10.84 18.09 3.81
C ILE A 240 -10.19 17.11 4.80
N LEU A 241 -10.63 17.11 6.06
CA LEU A 241 -10.14 16.16 7.07
C LEU A 241 -10.51 14.71 6.72
N ASP A 242 -11.75 14.46 6.30
CA ASP A 242 -12.23 13.15 5.84
C ASP A 242 -11.47 12.66 4.61
N GLU A 243 -11.20 13.54 3.63
CA GLU A 243 -10.37 13.19 2.46
C GLU A 243 -8.93 12.79 2.85
N LEU A 244 -8.33 13.51 3.81
CA LEU A 244 -6.94 13.29 4.21
C LEU A 244 -6.78 12.06 5.13
N ARG A 245 -7.61 11.93 6.15
CA ARG A 245 -7.55 10.86 7.17
C ARG A 245 -8.97 10.45 7.59
N PRO A 246 -9.71 9.70 6.75
CA PRO A 246 -11.09 9.27 7.04
C PRO A 246 -11.17 8.35 8.27
N GLU A 247 -10.06 7.73 8.66
CA GLU A 247 -9.97 6.92 9.87
C GLU A 247 -9.97 7.75 11.17
N VAL A 248 -9.83 9.08 11.08
CA VAL A 248 -9.80 10.02 12.21
C VAL A 248 -11.16 10.69 12.37
N PRO A 249 -11.95 10.34 13.40
CA PRO A 249 -13.28 10.90 13.62
C PRO A 249 -13.23 12.39 13.95
N VAL A 250 -14.14 13.15 13.34
CA VAL A 250 -14.33 14.59 13.58
C VAL A 250 -15.58 14.83 14.44
N TYR A 251 -15.39 15.50 15.57
CA TYR A 251 -16.44 15.95 16.49
C TYR A 251 -16.62 17.46 16.41
N LEU A 252 -17.83 17.94 16.66
CA LEU A 252 -18.13 19.38 16.71
C LEU A 252 -18.60 19.78 18.10
N ILE A 253 -17.97 20.79 18.68
CA ILE A 253 -18.50 21.52 19.84
C ILE A 253 -19.16 22.79 19.32
N ALA A 254 -20.48 22.82 19.39
CA ALA A 254 -21.28 23.97 18.96
C ALA A 254 -21.86 24.73 20.16
N GLY A 255 -22.11 26.02 19.94
CA GLY A 255 -22.78 26.90 20.90
C GLY A 255 -24.31 26.89 20.73
N VAL A 256 -24.92 28.05 20.97
CA VAL A 256 -26.38 28.23 20.92
C VAL A 256 -26.93 28.05 19.49
N ALA A 257 -28.14 27.48 19.36
CA ALA A 257 -28.89 27.22 18.12
C ALA A 257 -28.49 25.98 17.28
N LEU A 258 -28.03 24.92 17.95
CA LEU A 258 -27.78 23.58 17.38
C LEU A 258 -28.96 23.05 16.54
N GLU A 259 -30.18 23.26 17.02
CA GLU A 259 -31.41 22.75 16.41
C GLU A 259 -31.68 23.38 15.04
N SER A 260 -31.24 24.63 14.84
CA SER A 260 -31.45 25.37 13.59
C SER A 260 -30.50 24.96 12.46
N ILE A 261 -29.37 24.35 12.81
CA ILE A 261 -28.30 23.99 11.86
C ILE A 261 -28.16 22.47 11.68
N ALA A 262 -28.84 21.68 12.52
CA ALA A 262 -28.74 20.22 12.57
C ALA A 262 -28.94 19.56 11.18
N HIS A 263 -29.87 20.08 10.37
CA HIS A 263 -30.12 19.54 9.03
C HIS A 263 -28.93 19.71 8.07
N GLU A 264 -28.23 20.85 8.11
CA GLU A 264 -27.08 21.15 7.23
C GLU A 264 -25.83 20.33 7.60
N ILE A 265 -25.73 19.87 8.85
CA ILE A 265 -24.56 19.16 9.40
C ILE A 265 -24.79 17.64 9.60
N THR A 266 -25.97 17.14 9.22
CA THR A 266 -26.33 15.72 9.43
C THR A 266 -25.43 14.79 8.62
N GLY A 267 -24.89 13.76 9.28
CA GLY A 267 -24.06 12.73 8.64
C GLY A 267 -22.62 13.14 8.35
N ARG A 268 -22.21 14.34 8.79
CA ARG A 268 -20.88 14.91 8.55
C ARG A 268 -19.95 14.73 9.76
N PHE A 269 -20.41 15.17 10.92
CA PHE A 269 -19.69 14.96 12.18
C PHE A 269 -20.08 13.63 12.80
N ARG A 270 -19.11 12.96 13.45
CA ARG A 270 -19.37 11.71 14.18
C ARG A 270 -20.40 11.93 15.28
N ARG A 271 -20.28 13.05 16.00
CA ARG A 271 -21.26 13.55 16.97
C ARG A 271 -21.04 15.04 17.21
N ILE A 272 -22.11 15.72 17.61
CA ILE A 272 -22.10 17.13 17.95
C ILE A 272 -22.43 17.28 19.43
N PHE A 273 -21.72 18.16 20.13
CA PHE A 273 -21.83 18.39 21.56
C PHE A 273 -22.10 19.86 21.87
N SER A 274 -22.85 20.11 22.94
CA SER A 274 -22.87 21.41 23.59
C SER A 274 -21.55 21.66 24.34
N ARG A 275 -21.27 22.92 24.68
CA ARG A 275 -20.10 23.28 25.50
C ARG A 275 -20.09 22.60 26.87
N ASN A 276 -21.23 22.20 27.41
CA ASN A 276 -21.31 21.59 28.74
C ASN A 276 -21.18 20.05 28.74
N ASP A 277 -21.19 19.41 27.56
CA ASP A 277 -21.28 17.94 27.45
C ASP A 277 -19.90 17.26 27.50
N ARG A 278 -19.09 17.60 28.51
CA ARG A 278 -17.68 17.15 28.62
C ARG A 278 -17.54 15.64 28.76
N MET A 279 -18.35 15.04 29.62
CA MET A 279 -18.35 13.59 29.84
C MET A 279 -18.73 12.84 28.57
N ASP A 280 -19.78 13.27 27.88
CA ASP A 280 -20.23 12.62 26.65
C ASP A 280 -19.19 12.72 25.52
N LEU A 281 -18.49 13.86 25.41
CA LEU A 281 -17.36 14.01 24.49
C LEU A 281 -16.23 13.03 24.85
N HIS A 282 -15.82 12.99 26.12
CA HIS A 282 -14.79 12.07 26.60
C HIS A 282 -15.14 10.61 26.28
N LEU A 283 -16.35 10.16 26.64
CA LEU A 283 -16.81 8.79 26.38
C LEU A 283 -16.88 8.47 24.89
N SER A 284 -17.27 9.44 24.06
CA SER A 284 -17.32 9.27 22.60
C SER A 284 -15.93 9.10 22.00
N ILE A 285 -14.95 9.91 22.42
CA ILE A 285 -13.54 9.78 22.02
C ILE A 285 -13.01 8.40 22.43
N VAL A 286 -13.23 7.99 23.69
CA VAL A 286 -12.77 6.69 24.20
C VAL A 286 -13.37 5.53 23.40
N SER A 287 -14.69 5.57 23.18
CA SER A 287 -15.42 4.54 22.44
C SER A 287 -14.93 4.39 21.00
N GLU A 288 -14.64 5.49 20.31
CA GLU A 288 -14.28 5.48 18.89
C GLU A 288 -12.87 4.92 18.63
N VAL A 289 -11.90 5.28 19.48
CA VAL A 289 -10.56 4.68 19.42
C VAL A 289 -10.64 3.20 19.81
N LEU A 290 -11.47 2.85 20.81
CA LEU A 290 -11.70 1.46 21.19
C LEU A 290 -12.28 0.63 20.04
N GLU A 291 -13.21 1.18 19.26
CA GLU A 291 -13.82 0.48 18.13
C GLU A 291 -12.79 0.10 17.05
N ARG A 292 -11.76 0.94 16.86
CA ARG A 292 -10.61 0.66 15.97
C ARG A 292 -9.59 -0.28 16.62
N TYR A 293 -9.42 -0.20 17.94
CA TYR A 293 -8.53 -1.06 18.71
C TYR A 293 -9.04 -2.51 18.88
N GLN A 294 -10.34 -2.75 18.79
CA GLN A 294 -10.89 -4.09 18.98
C GLN A 294 -10.36 -5.07 17.93
N THR A 295 -10.04 -6.29 18.37
CA THR A 295 -9.72 -7.45 17.52
C THR A 295 -10.62 -8.61 17.94
N PRO A 296 -11.89 -8.63 17.49
CA PRO A 296 -12.90 -9.54 18.02
C PRO A 296 -12.50 -11.02 17.93
N PHE A 297 -11.89 -11.43 16.82
CA PHE A 297 -11.50 -12.83 16.61
C PHE A 297 -10.26 -13.18 17.41
N PHE A 298 -9.21 -12.34 17.35
CA PHE A 298 -8.01 -12.58 18.15
C PHE A 298 -8.30 -12.61 19.65
N ASN A 299 -9.13 -11.69 20.15
CA ASN A 299 -9.52 -11.65 21.55
C ASN A 299 -10.32 -12.90 21.95
N ALA A 300 -11.20 -13.40 21.08
CA ALA A 300 -11.92 -14.65 21.29
C ALA A 300 -10.95 -15.84 21.34
N LEU A 301 -9.97 -15.89 20.45
CA LEU A 301 -8.93 -16.93 20.41
C LEU A 301 -8.05 -16.92 21.67
N GLN A 302 -7.64 -15.74 22.14
CA GLN A 302 -6.91 -15.60 23.41
C GLN A 302 -7.73 -16.07 24.61
N LYS A 303 -9.03 -15.72 24.66
CA LYS A 303 -9.95 -16.19 25.70
C LYS A 303 -10.10 -17.72 25.66
N TYR A 304 -10.21 -18.31 24.48
CA TYR A 304 -10.25 -19.76 24.30
C TYR A 304 -8.96 -20.43 24.81
N ALA A 305 -7.79 -19.95 24.38
CA ALA A 305 -6.49 -20.54 24.74
C ALA A 305 -6.24 -20.57 26.26
N LYS A 306 -6.75 -19.58 27.00
CA LYS A 306 -6.65 -19.49 28.46
C LYS A 306 -7.63 -20.40 29.20
N ARG A 307 -8.73 -20.83 28.58
CA ARG A 307 -9.72 -21.70 29.24
C ARG A 307 -9.14 -23.12 29.41
N PRO A 308 -9.26 -23.74 30.60
CA PRO A 308 -8.95 -25.15 30.76
C PRO A 308 -10.01 -26.00 30.04
N GLY A 309 -9.60 -27.10 29.41
CA GLY A 309 -10.50 -28.00 28.70
C GLY A 309 -9.83 -29.32 28.31
N GLY A 310 -10.63 -30.37 28.19
CA GLY A 310 -10.21 -31.66 27.63
C GLY A 310 -10.49 -31.71 26.13
N VAL A 311 -9.58 -32.31 25.35
CA VAL A 311 -9.69 -32.40 23.89
C VAL A 311 -10.04 -33.84 23.48
N PHE A 312 -11.25 -34.03 22.95
CA PHE A 312 -11.71 -35.30 22.34
C PHE A 312 -12.03 -35.13 20.84
N HIS A 313 -11.48 -34.08 20.22
CA HIS A 313 -11.62 -33.80 18.80
C HIS A 313 -10.39 -34.30 18.02
N ALA A 314 -10.49 -34.38 16.69
CA ALA A 314 -9.39 -34.74 15.79
C ALA A 314 -8.29 -33.65 15.70
N MET A 315 -7.64 -33.33 16.82
CA MET A 315 -6.61 -32.30 16.95
C MET A 315 -5.53 -32.76 17.96
N PRO A 316 -4.65 -33.69 17.58
CA PRO A 316 -3.70 -34.32 18.50
C PRO A 316 -2.70 -33.34 19.12
N ILE A 317 -2.33 -32.29 18.39
CA ILE A 317 -1.37 -31.28 18.84
C ILE A 317 -2.00 -30.19 19.74
N SER A 318 -3.33 -30.12 19.81
CA SER A 318 -4.03 -29.06 20.54
C SER A 318 -3.63 -29.11 22.02
N ARG A 319 -3.42 -27.91 22.59
CA ARG A 319 -2.89 -27.73 23.95
C ARG A 319 -1.56 -28.44 24.20
N ALA A 320 -0.78 -28.69 23.14
CA ALA A 320 0.47 -29.43 23.14
C ALA A 320 0.34 -30.91 23.54
N GLY A 321 -0.86 -31.50 23.48
CA GLY A 321 -1.15 -32.83 24.02
C GLY A 321 -0.22 -33.94 23.54
N SER A 322 -0.06 -34.10 22.22
CA SER A 322 0.78 -35.16 21.64
C SER A 322 2.28 -34.85 21.63
N VAL A 323 2.69 -33.61 21.90
CA VAL A 323 4.09 -33.15 21.72
C VAL A 323 4.80 -32.82 23.02
N GLN A 324 4.09 -32.36 24.05
CA GLN A 324 4.70 -31.88 25.30
C GLN A 324 5.56 -32.94 26.01
N ASN A 325 5.11 -34.20 25.98
CA ASN A 325 5.81 -35.31 26.61
C ASN A 325 6.54 -36.22 25.60
N SER A 326 6.59 -35.84 24.32
CA SER A 326 7.29 -36.61 23.30
C SER A 326 8.79 -36.32 23.38
N PRO A 327 9.66 -37.33 23.61
CA PRO A 327 11.11 -37.11 23.60
C PRO A 327 11.64 -36.71 22.21
N TRP A 328 10.83 -36.90 21.15
CA TRP A 328 11.23 -36.68 19.76
C TRP A 328 10.57 -35.45 19.11
N ALA A 329 9.55 -34.84 19.76
CA ALA A 329 8.76 -33.76 19.17
C ALA A 329 8.52 -32.57 20.11
N ARG A 330 9.15 -32.57 21.30
CA ARG A 330 9.03 -31.48 22.26
C ARG A 330 9.69 -30.18 21.77
N ASP A 331 10.69 -30.30 20.90
CA ASP A 331 11.32 -29.19 20.19
C ASP A 331 10.32 -28.28 19.46
N LEU A 332 9.17 -28.81 19.00
CA LEU A 332 8.08 -28.00 18.46
C LEU A 332 7.53 -26.99 19.48
N VAL A 333 7.35 -27.42 20.73
CA VAL A 333 6.86 -26.57 21.82
C VAL A 333 7.92 -25.56 22.21
N ASP A 334 9.18 -25.99 22.28
CA ASP A 334 10.30 -25.16 22.68
C ASP A 334 10.58 -24.06 21.62
N PHE A 335 10.38 -24.37 20.34
CA PHE A 335 10.57 -23.43 19.24
C PHE A 335 9.42 -22.43 19.06
N TYR A 336 8.17 -22.90 18.92
CA TYR A 336 7.02 -22.01 18.66
C TYR A 336 6.40 -21.40 19.92
N GLY A 337 6.66 -22.01 21.08
CA GLY A 337 6.03 -21.65 22.33
C GLY A 337 4.62 -22.24 22.50
N LYS A 338 4.23 -22.40 23.77
CA LYS A 338 2.99 -23.09 24.16
C LYS A 338 1.71 -22.35 23.73
N ASN A 339 1.74 -21.02 23.62
CA ASN A 339 0.55 -20.22 23.29
C ASN A 339 -0.01 -20.54 21.90
N LEU A 340 0.86 -20.82 20.92
CA LEU A 340 0.44 -21.19 19.57
C LEU A 340 -0.38 -22.49 19.58
N LEU A 341 0.07 -23.47 20.38
CA LEU A 341 -0.57 -24.78 20.52
C LEU A 341 -1.83 -24.73 21.41
N LEU A 342 -1.88 -23.83 22.40
CA LEU A 342 -3.09 -23.58 23.19
C LEU A 342 -4.20 -22.89 22.37
N ALA A 343 -3.81 -22.10 21.38
CA ALA A 343 -4.73 -21.48 20.44
C ALA A 343 -5.18 -22.43 19.32
N GLU A 344 -4.58 -23.62 19.18
CA GLU A 344 -4.96 -24.60 18.17
C GLU A 344 -6.33 -25.22 18.46
N THR A 345 -7.29 -24.99 17.56
CA THR A 345 -8.71 -25.27 17.78
C THR A 345 -9.51 -25.31 16.47
N SER A 346 -10.80 -25.64 16.56
CA SER A 346 -11.75 -25.72 15.45
C SER A 346 -13.09 -25.04 15.78
N ALA A 347 -13.89 -24.70 14.77
CA ALA A 347 -15.24 -24.15 14.94
C ALA A 347 -16.16 -25.09 15.74
N THR A 348 -15.97 -26.40 15.59
CA THR A 348 -16.74 -27.46 16.26
C THR A 348 -16.44 -27.60 17.75
N SER A 349 -15.34 -27.01 18.24
CA SER A 349 -14.92 -27.12 19.64
C SER A 349 -15.70 -26.20 20.60
N GLY A 350 -16.63 -25.39 20.06
CA GLY A 350 -17.52 -24.51 20.83
C GLY A 350 -16.85 -23.20 21.25
N GLY A 351 -17.56 -22.08 21.08
CA GLY A 351 -17.12 -20.76 21.56
C GLY A 351 -16.23 -19.96 20.61
N LEU A 352 -15.98 -20.43 19.38
CA LEU A 352 -15.32 -19.70 18.30
C LEU A 352 -16.16 -19.78 17.01
N ASP A 353 -16.03 -18.76 16.16
CA ASP A 353 -16.84 -18.57 14.96
C ASP A 353 -16.38 -19.48 13.80
N SER A 354 -17.28 -19.76 12.86
CA SER A 354 -16.95 -20.52 11.64
C SER A 354 -16.51 -19.58 10.52
N LEU A 355 -15.40 -19.88 9.83
CA LEU A 355 -14.98 -19.08 8.67
C LEU A 355 -15.94 -19.26 7.48
N LEU A 356 -16.51 -20.46 7.31
CA LEU A 356 -17.41 -20.79 6.20
C LEU A 356 -18.83 -20.24 6.39
N ASP A 357 -19.21 -19.94 7.64
CA ASP A 357 -20.47 -19.28 7.98
C ASP A 357 -20.26 -18.35 9.19
N PRO A 358 -19.63 -17.17 9.00
CA PRO A 358 -19.32 -16.26 10.09
C PRO A 358 -20.59 -15.62 10.69
N GLN A 359 -20.82 -15.81 11.99
CA GLN A 359 -21.99 -15.28 12.70
C GLN A 359 -21.63 -14.38 13.89
N SER A 360 -20.38 -14.41 14.36
CA SER A 360 -19.95 -13.72 15.59
C SER A 360 -18.59 -13.01 15.45
N SER A 361 -17.50 -13.55 15.99
CA SER A 361 -16.22 -12.85 16.08
C SER A 361 -15.51 -12.68 14.73
N ILE A 362 -15.62 -13.65 13.81
CA ILE A 362 -15.09 -13.51 12.44
C ILE A 362 -15.98 -12.54 11.66
N LYS A 363 -17.30 -12.64 11.80
CA LYS A 363 -18.22 -11.67 11.16
C LYS A 363 -17.89 -10.24 11.57
N LYS A 364 -17.72 -9.98 12.87
CA LYS A 364 -17.35 -8.65 13.35
C LYS A 364 -15.96 -8.22 12.87
N ALA A 365 -14.99 -9.13 12.80
CA ALA A 365 -13.67 -8.84 12.23
C ALA A 365 -13.76 -8.48 10.73
N HIS A 366 -14.60 -9.15 9.95
CA HIS A 366 -14.90 -8.82 8.56
C HIS A 366 -15.55 -7.42 8.43
N GLU A 367 -16.51 -7.08 9.30
CA GLU A 367 -17.15 -5.75 9.33
C GLU A 367 -16.14 -4.64 9.64
N LEU A 368 -15.27 -4.84 10.64
CA LEU A 368 -14.22 -3.88 10.99
C LEU A 368 -13.19 -3.74 9.86
N ALA A 369 -12.84 -4.83 9.18
CA ALA A 369 -11.99 -4.77 8.00
C ALA A 369 -12.68 -4.06 6.82
N ALA A 370 -13.97 -4.30 6.61
CA ALA A 370 -14.72 -3.62 5.56
C ALA A 370 -14.71 -2.09 5.76
N ARG A 371 -14.94 -1.63 7.00
CA ARG A 371 -14.79 -0.23 7.39
C ARG A 371 -13.38 0.29 7.13
N ALA A 372 -12.36 -0.37 7.67
CA ALA A 372 -10.96 0.09 7.60
C ALA A 372 -10.44 0.25 6.16
N PHE A 373 -10.93 -0.57 5.22
CA PHE A 373 -10.52 -0.55 3.81
C PHE A 373 -11.54 0.14 2.88
N GLY A 374 -12.61 0.75 3.43
CA GLY A 374 -13.60 1.49 2.64
C GLY A 374 -14.41 0.63 1.66
N SER A 375 -14.66 -0.63 2.00
CA SER A 375 -15.42 -1.57 1.17
C SER A 375 -16.80 -1.84 1.75
N HIS A 376 -17.78 -2.24 0.93
CA HIS A 376 -19.08 -2.69 1.44
C HIS A 376 -18.95 -3.98 2.23
N ARG A 377 -18.06 -4.89 1.80
CA ARG A 377 -17.81 -6.18 2.46
C ARG A 377 -16.33 -6.56 2.32
N THR A 378 -15.82 -7.25 3.34
CA THR A 378 -14.50 -7.86 3.32
C THR A 378 -14.58 -9.31 3.77
N TYR A 379 -13.81 -10.18 3.12
CA TYR A 379 -13.65 -11.59 3.51
C TYR A 379 -12.17 -11.92 3.73
N PHE A 380 -11.86 -12.62 4.82
CA PHE A 380 -10.52 -13.14 5.08
C PHE A 380 -10.28 -14.42 4.28
N VAL A 381 -9.05 -14.62 3.81
CA VAL A 381 -8.63 -15.80 3.03
C VAL A 381 -7.34 -16.34 3.65
N THR A 382 -7.31 -17.64 3.91
CA THR A 382 -6.17 -18.30 4.60
C THR A 382 -5.23 -19.04 3.65
N ASN A 383 -5.41 -18.90 2.33
CA ASN A 383 -4.57 -19.54 1.31
C ASN A 383 -4.04 -18.57 0.25
N GLY A 384 -3.77 -17.34 0.68
CA GLY A 384 -3.16 -16.26 -0.09
C GLY A 384 -4.07 -15.66 -1.17
N THR A 385 -3.61 -14.58 -1.77
CA THR A 385 -4.32 -13.90 -2.87
C THR A 385 -4.47 -14.79 -4.10
N SER A 386 -3.58 -15.77 -4.28
CA SER A 386 -3.75 -16.82 -5.30
C SER A 386 -5.11 -17.51 -5.23
N THR A 387 -5.65 -17.67 -4.02
CA THR A 387 -6.97 -18.27 -3.77
C THR A 387 -8.07 -17.21 -3.82
N ALA A 388 -7.80 -16.01 -3.31
CA ALA A 388 -8.72 -14.87 -3.42
C ALA A 388 -9.12 -14.57 -4.87
N ASN A 389 -8.14 -14.55 -5.80
CA ASN A 389 -8.39 -14.33 -7.22
C ASN A 389 -9.31 -15.41 -7.81
N LYS A 390 -9.12 -16.68 -7.41
CA LYS A 390 -9.96 -17.80 -7.87
C LYS A 390 -11.41 -17.64 -7.38
N ILE A 391 -11.58 -17.27 -6.12
CA ILE A 391 -12.90 -17.02 -5.53
C ILE A 391 -13.64 -15.93 -6.31
N VAL A 392 -12.99 -14.78 -6.55
CA VAL A 392 -13.62 -13.67 -7.27
C VAL A 392 -13.97 -14.07 -8.71
N HIS A 393 -13.02 -14.65 -9.45
CA HIS A 393 -13.25 -15.13 -10.82
C HIS A 393 -14.39 -16.14 -10.89
N GLN A 394 -14.36 -17.19 -10.07
CA GLN A 394 -15.39 -18.23 -10.04
C GLN A 394 -16.77 -17.67 -9.62
N SER A 395 -16.81 -16.65 -8.77
CA SER A 395 -18.09 -16.06 -8.34
C SER A 395 -18.82 -15.30 -9.45
N ILE A 396 -18.07 -14.73 -10.41
CA ILE A 396 -18.62 -13.83 -11.44
C ILE A 396 -18.79 -14.52 -12.79
N LEU A 397 -17.87 -15.42 -13.14
CA LEU A 397 -17.71 -15.94 -14.51
C LEU A 397 -18.43 -17.26 -14.72
N ALA A 398 -19.02 -17.41 -15.90
CA ALA A 398 -19.50 -18.68 -16.43
C ALA A 398 -18.62 -19.13 -17.63
N PRO A 399 -18.65 -20.43 -17.99
CA PRO A 399 -17.96 -20.91 -19.17
C PRO A 399 -18.37 -20.15 -20.44
N GLY A 400 -17.38 -19.72 -21.24
CA GLY A 400 -17.57 -18.97 -22.48
C GLY A 400 -17.68 -17.45 -22.33
N ASP A 401 -17.79 -16.91 -21.11
CA ASP A 401 -17.66 -15.47 -20.85
C ASP A 401 -16.28 -14.96 -21.27
N ILE A 402 -16.19 -13.71 -21.70
CA ILE A 402 -14.92 -13.05 -22.06
C ILE A 402 -14.41 -12.23 -20.88
N VAL A 403 -13.13 -12.39 -20.57
CA VAL A 403 -12.41 -11.60 -19.57
C VAL A 403 -11.24 -10.89 -20.22
N LEU A 404 -11.14 -9.57 -20.00
CA LEU A 404 -9.98 -8.79 -20.37
C LEU A 404 -8.95 -8.86 -19.23
N VAL A 405 -7.72 -9.27 -19.54
CA VAL A 405 -6.71 -9.59 -18.52
C VAL A 405 -5.39 -8.91 -18.84
N ASP A 406 -4.83 -8.22 -17.86
CA ASP A 406 -3.45 -7.72 -17.90
C ASP A 406 -2.47 -8.86 -18.21
N ARG A 407 -1.63 -8.73 -19.25
CA ARG A 407 -0.64 -9.76 -19.55
C ARG A 407 0.35 -10.00 -18.41
N ASN A 408 0.61 -8.97 -17.60
CA ASN A 408 1.55 -8.99 -16.48
C ASN A 408 0.87 -9.47 -15.18
N CYS A 409 -0.23 -10.21 -15.31
CA CYS A 409 -0.97 -10.74 -14.18
C CYS A 409 -0.28 -11.94 -13.53
N HIS A 410 -0.58 -12.16 -12.25
CA HIS A 410 -0.06 -13.30 -11.52
C HIS A 410 -0.63 -14.63 -12.03
N LYS A 411 0.16 -15.71 -11.94
CA LYS A 411 -0.19 -17.06 -12.42
C LYS A 411 -1.55 -17.57 -11.93
N SER A 412 -2.00 -17.11 -10.76
CA SER A 412 -3.33 -17.46 -10.23
C SER A 412 -4.48 -17.05 -11.13
N HIS A 413 -4.40 -15.95 -11.87
CA HIS A 413 -5.47 -15.52 -12.77
C HIS A 413 -5.66 -16.51 -13.92
N HIS A 414 -4.59 -16.94 -14.58
CA HIS A 414 -4.70 -17.92 -15.65
C HIS A 414 -5.35 -19.23 -15.16
N TYR A 415 -4.92 -19.74 -14.00
CA TYR A 415 -5.56 -20.92 -13.41
C TYR A 415 -7.01 -20.68 -13.02
N SER A 416 -7.36 -19.48 -12.55
CA SER A 416 -8.75 -19.12 -12.24
C SER A 416 -9.63 -19.16 -13.49
N LEU A 417 -9.12 -18.64 -14.60
CA LEU A 417 -9.83 -18.59 -15.88
C LEU A 417 -10.00 -19.97 -16.51
N VAL A 418 -8.98 -20.84 -16.39
CA VAL A 418 -9.08 -22.27 -16.75
C VAL A 418 -10.19 -22.96 -15.94
N LEU A 419 -10.20 -22.74 -14.61
CA LEU A 419 -11.21 -23.34 -13.73
C LEU A 419 -12.62 -22.82 -14.01
N ALA A 420 -12.77 -21.51 -14.27
CA ALA A 420 -14.04 -20.89 -14.62
C ALA A 420 -14.52 -21.22 -16.05
N GLY A 421 -13.61 -21.61 -16.95
CA GLY A 421 -13.90 -21.85 -18.36
C GLY A 421 -14.14 -20.58 -19.17
N ALA A 422 -13.58 -19.45 -18.72
CA ALA A 422 -13.71 -18.18 -19.41
C ALA A 422 -12.75 -18.08 -20.61
N ASN A 423 -13.21 -17.41 -21.66
CA ASN A 423 -12.38 -17.00 -22.79
C ASN A 423 -11.53 -15.79 -22.39
N VAL A 424 -10.23 -15.87 -22.61
CA VAL A 424 -9.29 -14.84 -22.15
C VAL A 424 -8.85 -13.96 -23.31
N SER A 425 -8.98 -12.64 -23.15
CA SER A 425 -8.40 -11.64 -24.03
C SER A 425 -7.31 -10.90 -23.27
N TYR A 426 -6.05 -11.15 -23.63
CA TYR A 426 -4.91 -10.47 -23.01
C TYR A 426 -4.77 -9.05 -23.54
N LEU A 427 -4.41 -8.15 -22.62
CA LEU A 427 -4.15 -6.75 -22.90
C LEU A 427 -2.64 -6.51 -22.85
N GLU A 428 -2.11 -5.86 -23.88
CA GLU A 428 -0.68 -5.60 -24.00
C GLU A 428 -0.23 -4.42 -23.12
N ALA A 429 0.88 -4.63 -22.43
CA ALA A 429 1.55 -3.60 -21.63
C ALA A 429 2.66 -2.96 -22.46
N TYR A 430 2.92 -1.66 -22.27
CA TYR A 430 4.00 -1.01 -23.02
C TYR A 430 5.38 -1.61 -22.65
N PRO A 431 6.27 -1.86 -23.61
CA PRO A 431 7.56 -2.49 -23.34
C PRO A 431 8.60 -1.50 -22.81
N LEU A 432 9.42 -1.94 -21.86
CA LEU A 432 10.63 -1.25 -21.39
C LEU A 432 11.85 -2.11 -21.76
N ASN A 433 12.13 -2.21 -23.06
CA ASN A 433 13.19 -3.10 -23.61
C ASN A 433 14.57 -2.85 -22.98
N GLU A 434 14.90 -1.59 -22.67
CA GLU A 434 16.17 -1.23 -22.02
C GLU A 434 16.38 -1.87 -20.64
N HIS A 435 15.28 -2.20 -19.97
CA HIS A 435 15.27 -2.76 -18.63
C HIS A 435 14.80 -4.22 -18.60
N SER A 436 14.39 -4.75 -19.76
CA SER A 436 13.78 -6.08 -19.92
C SER A 436 12.55 -6.26 -19.02
N MET A 437 11.67 -5.25 -19.00
CA MET A 437 10.44 -5.21 -18.19
C MET A 437 9.24 -4.80 -19.04
N TYR A 438 8.05 -5.24 -18.64
CA TYR A 438 6.81 -4.63 -19.10
C TYR A 438 6.38 -3.52 -18.16
N GLY A 439 5.81 -2.47 -18.73
CA GLY A 439 5.13 -1.41 -18.01
C GLY A 439 3.73 -1.81 -17.56
N ALA A 440 2.78 -0.90 -17.75
CA ALA A 440 1.36 -1.09 -17.51
C ALA A 440 0.57 -1.17 -18.83
N VAL A 441 -0.66 -1.65 -18.75
CA VAL A 441 -1.61 -1.69 -19.88
C VAL A 441 -2.19 -0.28 -20.10
N PRO A 442 -1.93 0.38 -21.24
CA PRO A 442 -2.48 1.71 -21.53
C PRO A 442 -4.00 1.70 -21.60
N LEU A 443 -4.65 2.79 -21.17
CA LEU A 443 -6.11 2.89 -21.25
C LEU A 443 -6.62 2.84 -22.70
N GLU A 444 -5.81 3.32 -23.64
CA GLU A 444 -6.04 3.20 -25.09
C GLU A 444 -6.21 1.74 -25.53
N GLU A 445 -5.38 0.81 -25.03
CA GLU A 445 -5.48 -0.62 -25.33
C GLU A 445 -6.77 -1.23 -24.78
N ILE A 446 -7.13 -0.89 -23.54
CA ILE A 446 -8.34 -1.38 -22.88
C ILE A 446 -9.59 -0.91 -23.64
N LYS A 447 -9.68 0.38 -23.95
CA LYS A 447 -10.79 0.96 -24.71
C LYS A 447 -10.84 0.39 -26.12
N GLY A 448 -9.70 0.28 -26.79
CA GLY A 448 -9.58 -0.30 -28.13
C GLY A 448 -10.15 -1.70 -28.17
N ARG A 449 -9.82 -2.54 -27.18
CA ARG A 449 -10.35 -3.91 -27.06
C ARG A 449 -11.86 -3.94 -26.81
N LEU A 450 -12.37 -3.10 -25.91
CA LEU A 450 -13.81 -3.02 -25.62
C LEU A 450 -14.61 -2.54 -26.84
N LEU A 451 -14.12 -1.54 -27.56
CA LEU A 451 -14.73 -1.02 -28.79
C LEU A 451 -14.67 -2.07 -29.91
N GLN A 452 -13.57 -2.79 -30.05
CA GLN A 452 -13.48 -3.92 -30.99
C GLN A 452 -14.55 -4.97 -30.70
N LEU A 453 -14.66 -5.43 -29.46
CA LEU A 453 -15.66 -6.43 -29.06
C LEU A 453 -17.09 -5.91 -29.21
N ARG A 454 -17.30 -4.59 -29.08
CA ARG A 454 -18.58 -3.95 -29.41
C ARG A 454 -18.89 -4.06 -30.90
N ARG A 455 -17.96 -3.68 -31.77
CA ARG A 455 -18.14 -3.76 -33.23
C ARG A 455 -18.46 -5.18 -33.68
N GLU A 456 -17.81 -6.16 -33.09
CA GLU A 456 -18.01 -7.59 -33.38
C GLU A 456 -19.26 -8.19 -32.71
N GLY A 457 -20.04 -7.40 -31.97
CA GLY A 457 -21.25 -7.87 -31.28
C GLY A 457 -21.00 -8.76 -30.06
N LEU A 458 -19.75 -8.88 -29.61
CA LEU A 458 -19.31 -9.75 -28.52
C LEU A 458 -19.24 -9.05 -27.15
N LEU A 459 -19.48 -7.73 -27.08
CA LEU A 459 -19.40 -6.96 -25.84
C LEU A 459 -20.28 -7.51 -24.70
N HIS A 460 -21.42 -8.13 -25.02
CA HIS A 460 -22.31 -8.75 -24.03
C HIS A 460 -21.70 -9.96 -23.30
N LYS A 461 -20.71 -10.63 -23.93
CA LYS A 461 -19.93 -11.70 -23.32
C LYS A 461 -18.83 -11.18 -22.39
N VAL A 462 -18.42 -9.92 -22.52
CA VAL A 462 -17.40 -9.33 -21.64
C VAL A 462 -17.99 -9.10 -20.25
N LYS A 463 -17.47 -9.84 -19.26
CA LYS A 463 -17.94 -9.73 -17.88
C LYS A 463 -17.00 -8.96 -16.97
N MET A 464 -15.70 -9.15 -17.16
CA MET A 464 -14.70 -8.65 -16.20
C MET A 464 -13.46 -8.10 -16.89
N LEU A 465 -12.92 -7.03 -16.31
CA LEU A 465 -11.56 -6.53 -16.54
C LEU A 465 -10.71 -6.82 -15.30
N THR A 466 -9.60 -7.53 -15.47
CA THR A 466 -8.65 -7.88 -14.40
C THR A 466 -7.32 -7.17 -14.64
N LEU A 467 -6.92 -6.28 -13.73
CA LEU A 467 -5.67 -5.52 -13.79
C LEU A 467 -4.85 -5.68 -12.51
N THR A 468 -3.53 -5.67 -12.63
CA THR A 468 -2.60 -5.77 -11.48
C THR A 468 -2.19 -4.38 -11.01
N ASN A 469 -2.65 -3.94 -9.85
CA ASN A 469 -2.37 -2.59 -9.34
C ASN A 469 -1.79 -2.60 -7.91
N CYS A 470 -0.54 -2.26 -7.69
CA CYS A 470 0.49 -1.88 -8.65
C CYS A 470 1.10 -3.09 -9.38
N THR A 471 1.77 -2.82 -10.50
CA THR A 471 2.67 -3.80 -11.12
C THR A 471 3.81 -4.16 -10.16
N PHE A 472 4.52 -5.25 -10.45
CA PHE A 472 5.61 -5.72 -9.58
C PHE A 472 6.70 -4.65 -9.33
N ASP A 473 7.04 -3.89 -10.38
CA ASP A 473 8.05 -2.83 -10.35
C ASP A 473 7.50 -1.48 -9.82
N GLY A 474 6.24 -1.46 -9.37
CA GLY A 474 5.63 -0.32 -8.69
C GLY A 474 4.90 0.67 -9.59
N ILE A 475 4.58 0.32 -10.83
CA ILE A 475 3.75 1.18 -11.69
C ILE A 475 2.30 1.07 -11.24
N ILE A 476 1.66 2.20 -10.97
CA ILE A 476 0.32 2.32 -10.42
C ILE A 476 -0.60 2.95 -11.46
N TYR A 477 -1.76 2.34 -11.65
CA TYR A 477 -2.80 2.82 -12.57
C TYR A 477 -3.53 4.04 -12.00
N ASP A 478 -4.35 4.72 -12.81
CA ASP A 478 -5.47 5.53 -12.33
C ASP A 478 -6.75 4.69 -12.31
N PRO A 479 -7.15 4.04 -11.18
CA PRO A 479 -8.37 3.25 -11.17
C PRO A 479 -9.61 4.08 -11.48
N ARG A 480 -9.60 5.38 -11.16
CA ARG A 480 -10.76 6.26 -11.40
C ARG A 480 -10.96 6.44 -12.89
N ARG A 481 -9.93 6.89 -13.58
CA ARG A 481 -9.99 7.10 -15.02
C ARG A 481 -10.24 5.78 -15.77
N VAL A 482 -9.60 4.69 -15.37
CA VAL A 482 -9.84 3.36 -15.98
C VAL A 482 -11.30 2.95 -15.82
N MET A 483 -11.87 3.06 -14.61
CA MET A 483 -13.26 2.66 -14.38
C MET A 483 -14.25 3.59 -15.09
N GLU A 484 -14.08 4.92 -15.01
CA GLU A 484 -14.91 5.89 -15.75
C GLU A 484 -14.94 5.56 -17.24
N GLU A 485 -13.78 5.48 -17.89
CA GLU A 485 -13.73 5.34 -19.33
C GLU A 485 -14.20 3.96 -19.83
N CYS A 486 -13.95 2.89 -19.06
CA CYS A 486 -14.46 1.57 -19.40
C CYS A 486 -15.97 1.45 -19.19
N LEU A 487 -16.51 2.02 -18.11
CA LEU A 487 -17.96 2.00 -17.83
C LEU A 487 -18.76 2.84 -18.82
N ALA A 488 -18.16 3.87 -19.41
CA ALA A 488 -18.76 4.60 -20.54
C ALA A 488 -18.96 3.72 -21.78
N ILE A 489 -18.15 2.65 -21.93
CA ILE A 489 -18.25 1.68 -23.02
C ILE A 489 -19.11 0.48 -22.62
N LYS A 490 -18.97 -0.02 -21.39
CA LYS A 490 -19.68 -1.18 -20.86
C LYS A 490 -20.19 -0.87 -19.44
N PRO A 491 -21.43 -0.34 -19.29
CA PRO A 491 -21.94 0.18 -18.02
C PRO A 491 -22.03 -0.80 -16.85
N ASP A 492 -22.01 -2.11 -17.13
CA ASP A 492 -22.10 -3.20 -16.16
C ASP A 492 -20.80 -4.04 -16.08
N LEU A 493 -19.67 -3.50 -16.55
CA LEU A 493 -18.36 -4.17 -16.47
C LEU A 493 -17.93 -4.36 -15.01
N VAL A 494 -17.50 -5.57 -14.67
CA VAL A 494 -16.93 -5.87 -13.35
C VAL A 494 -15.42 -5.62 -13.37
N PHE A 495 -14.89 -4.98 -12.33
CA PHE A 495 -13.45 -4.75 -12.18
C PHE A 495 -12.90 -5.64 -11.09
N LEU A 496 -11.84 -6.40 -11.39
CA LEU A 496 -10.97 -7.04 -10.41
C LEU A 496 -9.61 -6.35 -10.43
N TRP A 497 -9.35 -5.58 -9.39
CA TRP A 497 -8.05 -4.99 -9.12
C TRP A 497 -7.23 -5.94 -8.23
N ASP A 498 -6.21 -6.59 -8.80
CA ASP A 498 -5.27 -7.36 -7.98
C ASP A 498 -4.29 -6.39 -7.30
N GLU A 499 -4.64 -6.03 -6.06
CA GLU A 499 -3.88 -5.17 -5.17
C GLU A 499 -2.98 -5.95 -4.19
N ALA A 500 -2.52 -7.15 -4.59
CA ALA A 500 -1.65 -7.99 -3.76
C ALA A 500 -0.42 -7.26 -3.21
N TRP A 501 0.13 -6.33 -4.00
CA TRP A 501 1.32 -5.54 -3.69
C TRP A 501 1.02 -4.15 -3.13
N PHE A 502 -0.25 -3.84 -2.86
CA PHE A 502 -0.70 -2.47 -2.63
C PHE A 502 -1.68 -2.32 -1.44
N ALA A 503 -1.73 -3.31 -0.54
CA ALA A 503 -2.67 -3.30 0.59
C ALA A 503 -2.49 -2.12 1.57
N PHE A 504 -1.27 -1.60 1.71
CA PHE A 504 -0.99 -0.45 2.59
C PHE A 504 -1.54 0.89 2.06
N ALA A 505 -1.87 0.96 0.77
CA ALA A 505 -2.14 2.22 0.07
C ALA A 505 -3.36 2.97 0.62
N GLY A 506 -4.36 2.24 1.15
CA GLY A 506 -5.57 2.83 1.74
C GLY A 506 -5.31 3.70 2.98
N PHE A 507 -4.12 3.63 3.57
CA PHE A 507 -3.81 4.30 4.84
C PHE A 507 -2.95 5.56 4.69
N HIS A 508 -2.72 6.05 3.46
CA HIS A 508 -2.00 7.29 3.22
C HIS A 508 -2.71 8.14 2.14
N PRO A 509 -2.96 9.44 2.34
CA PRO A 509 -3.81 10.28 1.49
C PRO A 509 -3.40 10.28 0.02
N VAL A 510 -2.10 10.42 -0.26
CA VAL A 510 -1.60 10.41 -1.64
C VAL A 510 -1.80 9.05 -2.31
N TYR A 511 -1.66 7.94 -1.58
CA TYR A 511 -1.81 6.58 -2.12
C TYR A 511 -3.29 6.19 -2.27
N ARG A 512 -4.11 6.57 -1.29
CA ARG A 512 -5.52 6.17 -1.14
C ARG A 512 -6.34 6.49 -2.39
N GLN A 513 -6.08 7.64 -3.02
CA GLN A 513 -6.76 8.06 -4.26
C GLN A 513 -6.56 7.11 -5.45
N ARG A 514 -5.55 6.23 -5.40
CA ARG A 514 -5.25 5.20 -6.42
C ARG A 514 -5.62 3.78 -5.98
N THR A 515 -6.47 3.63 -4.97
CA THR A 515 -7.00 2.33 -4.52
C THR A 515 -8.39 2.09 -5.07
N ALA A 516 -8.70 0.83 -5.42
CA ALA A 516 -9.96 0.46 -6.04
C ALA A 516 -11.19 0.81 -5.17
N MET A 517 -11.13 0.52 -3.86
CA MET A 517 -12.26 0.74 -2.95
C MET A 517 -12.57 2.22 -2.74
N THR A 518 -11.54 3.05 -2.52
CA THR A 518 -11.72 4.50 -2.38
C THR A 518 -12.33 5.10 -3.64
N VAL A 519 -11.80 4.72 -4.79
CA VAL A 519 -12.29 5.25 -6.07
C VAL A 519 -13.74 4.84 -6.32
N ALA A 520 -14.12 3.60 -6.01
CA ALA A 520 -15.51 3.15 -6.16
C ALA A 520 -16.47 4.02 -5.33
N ALA A 521 -16.12 4.32 -4.08
CA ALA A 521 -16.91 5.20 -3.21
C ALA A 521 -16.99 6.65 -3.74
N VAL A 522 -15.86 7.19 -4.21
CA VAL A 522 -15.81 8.53 -4.80
C VAL A 522 -16.66 8.62 -6.07
N LEU A 523 -16.59 7.61 -6.94
CA LEU A 523 -17.39 7.56 -8.16
C LEU A 523 -18.87 7.46 -7.85
N GLU A 524 -19.28 6.61 -6.91
CA GLU A 524 -20.69 6.49 -6.50
C GLU A 524 -21.26 7.85 -6.07
N LYS A 525 -20.55 8.57 -5.20
CA LYS A 525 -20.95 9.91 -4.75
C LYS A 525 -21.00 10.93 -5.90
N GLN A 526 -20.03 10.87 -6.83
CA GLN A 526 -19.97 11.83 -7.94
C GLN A 526 -21.07 11.64 -8.96
N LEU A 527 -21.47 10.39 -9.23
CA LEU A 527 -22.52 10.07 -10.20
C LEU A 527 -23.87 10.70 -9.83
N GLU A 528 -24.12 10.94 -8.54
CA GLU A 528 -25.34 11.57 -8.03
C GLU A 528 -25.35 13.11 -8.14
N THR A 529 -24.22 13.73 -8.51
CA THR A 529 -24.09 15.20 -8.50
C THR A 529 -24.64 15.85 -9.77
N ALA A 530 -25.31 17.00 -9.62
CA ALA A 530 -25.85 17.74 -10.75
C ALA A 530 -24.78 18.19 -11.77
N ASP A 531 -23.58 18.54 -11.28
CA ASP A 531 -22.43 18.85 -12.13
C ASP A 531 -22.06 17.67 -13.05
N TYR A 532 -22.06 16.45 -12.50
CA TYR A 532 -21.76 15.26 -13.26
C TYR A 532 -22.77 15.02 -14.39
N HIS A 533 -24.06 15.12 -14.09
CA HIS A 533 -25.12 15.00 -15.09
C HIS A 533 -24.97 16.03 -16.22
N GLN A 534 -24.61 17.27 -15.90
CA GLN A 534 -24.38 18.32 -16.91
C GLN A 534 -23.17 18.00 -17.81
N ARG A 535 -22.04 17.58 -17.21
CA ARG A 535 -20.85 17.18 -17.98
C ARG A 535 -21.11 15.98 -18.87
N TYR A 536 -21.85 14.99 -18.39
CA TYR A 536 -22.23 13.82 -19.17
C TYR A 536 -23.11 14.19 -20.37
N ALA A 537 -24.16 15.02 -20.15
CA ALA A 537 -25.02 15.48 -21.23
C ALA A 537 -24.25 16.25 -22.31
N ALA A 538 -23.31 17.11 -21.90
CA ALA A 538 -22.44 17.85 -22.82
C ALA A 538 -21.52 16.90 -23.62
N GLN A 539 -20.89 15.92 -22.98
CA GLN A 539 -20.04 14.93 -23.66
C GLN A 539 -20.86 14.08 -24.64
N ARG A 540 -22.03 13.59 -24.22
CA ARG A 540 -22.91 12.77 -25.06
C ARG A 540 -23.37 13.50 -26.31
N ALA A 541 -23.59 14.81 -26.23
CA ALA A 541 -23.96 15.63 -27.38
C ALA A 541 -22.79 15.88 -28.36
N ALA A 542 -21.54 15.86 -27.88
CA ALA A 542 -20.35 16.12 -28.68
C ALA A 542 -19.74 14.84 -29.29
N LEU A 543 -19.91 13.69 -28.65
CA LEU A 543 -19.29 12.42 -29.06
C LEU A 543 -20.12 11.74 -30.16
N PRO A 544 -19.51 11.26 -31.26
CA PRO A 544 -20.23 10.49 -32.27
C PRO A 544 -20.72 9.15 -31.70
N SER A 545 -21.66 8.51 -32.39
CA SER A 545 -22.01 7.12 -32.10
C SER A 545 -20.76 6.23 -32.13
N PRO A 546 -20.68 5.19 -31.27
CA PRO A 546 -19.59 4.22 -31.33
C PRO A 546 -19.41 3.64 -32.74
N GLY A 547 -18.19 3.23 -33.06
CA GLY A 547 -17.89 2.55 -34.31
C GLY A 547 -18.74 1.31 -34.51
N THR A 548 -19.07 1.06 -35.77
CA THR A 548 -19.70 -0.18 -36.24
C THR A 548 -18.73 -0.94 -37.13
N VAL A 549 -19.08 -2.13 -37.60
CA VAL A 549 -18.28 -2.87 -38.59
C VAL A 549 -18.10 -2.05 -39.88
N GLU A 550 -19.11 -1.28 -40.26
CA GLU A 550 -19.13 -0.44 -41.47
C GLU A 550 -18.38 0.89 -41.28
N HIS A 551 -18.43 1.43 -40.06
CA HIS A 551 -17.83 2.72 -39.69
C HIS A 551 -16.90 2.60 -38.47
N PRO A 552 -15.79 1.85 -38.57
CA PRO A 552 -14.86 1.67 -37.46
C PRO A 552 -14.12 2.96 -37.07
N GLU A 553 -14.02 3.93 -37.99
CA GLU A 553 -13.34 5.21 -37.79
C GLU A 553 -13.94 6.05 -36.65
N ASN A 554 -15.22 5.86 -36.32
CA ASN A 554 -15.87 6.59 -35.23
C ASN A 554 -15.28 6.25 -33.85
N ASP A 555 -14.64 5.08 -33.71
CA ASP A 555 -14.00 4.71 -32.46
C ASP A 555 -12.76 5.56 -32.16
N GLN A 556 -12.17 6.23 -33.15
CA GLN A 556 -11.04 7.13 -32.93
C GLN A 556 -11.41 8.27 -31.97
N ALA A 557 -12.59 8.88 -32.17
CA ALA A 557 -13.09 9.93 -31.28
C ALA A 557 -13.31 9.41 -29.85
N TRP A 558 -13.75 8.15 -29.71
CA TRP A 558 -13.91 7.51 -28.41
C TRP A 558 -12.57 7.24 -27.74
N LEU A 559 -11.56 6.82 -28.49
CA LEU A 559 -10.21 6.55 -27.98
C LEU A 559 -9.52 7.82 -27.47
N GLU A 560 -9.59 8.91 -28.23
CA GLU A 560 -8.92 10.19 -27.91
C GLU A 560 -9.61 10.99 -26.81
N THR A 561 -10.90 10.74 -26.56
CA THR A 561 -11.68 11.47 -25.54
C THR A 561 -11.60 10.79 -24.18
N ARG A 562 -11.40 11.57 -23.10
CA ARG A 562 -11.62 11.09 -21.72
C ARG A 562 -13.12 10.90 -21.48
N LEU A 563 -13.56 9.65 -21.49
CA LEU A 563 -14.98 9.30 -21.38
C LEU A 563 -15.48 9.35 -19.93
N ILE A 564 -16.76 9.68 -19.75
CA ILE A 564 -17.47 9.56 -18.48
C ILE A 564 -18.73 8.69 -18.65
N PRO A 565 -19.01 7.78 -17.69
CA PRO A 565 -20.14 6.87 -17.79
C PRO A 565 -21.49 7.56 -17.69
N ASP A 566 -22.51 6.88 -18.21
CA ASP A 566 -23.90 7.28 -18.04
C ASP A 566 -24.33 7.07 -16.58
N PRO A 567 -24.67 8.14 -15.83
CA PRO A 567 -25.04 8.01 -14.42
C PRO A 567 -26.32 7.21 -14.19
N GLU A 568 -27.19 7.07 -15.20
CA GLU A 568 -28.45 6.33 -15.05
C GLU A 568 -28.31 4.82 -15.34
N GLN A 569 -27.28 4.42 -16.11
CA GLN A 569 -27.09 3.03 -16.54
C GLN A 569 -25.95 2.31 -15.81
N VAL A 570 -24.99 3.05 -15.30
CA VAL A 570 -23.78 2.48 -14.71
C VAL A 570 -24.08 1.68 -13.44
N ARG A 571 -23.42 0.54 -13.29
CA ARG A 571 -23.43 -0.28 -12.08
C ARG A 571 -21.99 -0.45 -11.60
N LEU A 572 -21.67 0.05 -10.40
CA LEU A 572 -20.35 -0.08 -9.83
C LEU A 572 -20.18 -1.46 -9.20
N ARG A 573 -19.32 -2.29 -9.81
CA ARG A 573 -19.04 -3.66 -9.40
C ARG A 573 -17.53 -3.88 -9.36
N VAL A 574 -16.93 -3.58 -8.21
CA VAL A 574 -15.47 -3.50 -8.02
C VAL A 574 -15.03 -4.47 -6.93
N TYR A 575 -14.02 -5.27 -7.25
CA TYR A 575 -13.38 -6.23 -6.36
C TYR A 575 -11.91 -5.88 -6.24
N SER A 576 -11.37 -5.94 -5.03
CA SER A 576 -9.94 -5.83 -4.78
C SER A 576 -9.46 -7.04 -3.98
N THR A 577 -8.32 -7.60 -4.38
CA THR A 577 -7.70 -8.74 -3.69
C THR A 577 -6.32 -8.36 -3.18
N GLN A 578 -6.09 -8.52 -1.89
CA GLN A 578 -4.87 -8.04 -1.24
C GLN A 578 -4.12 -9.16 -0.53
N SER A 579 -2.79 -9.21 -0.68
CA SER A 579 -1.93 -10.10 0.08
C SER A 579 -1.47 -9.36 1.31
N THR A 580 -2.27 -9.42 2.38
CA THR A 580 -1.97 -8.75 3.65
C THR A 580 -0.57 -9.12 4.13
N HIS A 581 -0.15 -10.38 4.02
CA HIS A 581 1.17 -10.85 4.44
C HIS A 581 2.37 -10.31 3.62
N LYS A 582 2.14 -9.69 2.46
CA LYS A 582 3.23 -9.12 1.65
C LYS A 582 3.56 -7.69 2.05
N THR A 583 2.54 -6.93 2.44
CA THR A 583 2.61 -5.46 2.51
C THR A 583 2.05 -4.87 3.79
N LEU A 584 1.34 -5.68 4.58
CA LEU A 584 0.81 -5.37 5.89
C LEU A 584 1.21 -6.48 6.88
N THR A 585 0.72 -6.38 8.12
CA THR A 585 1.00 -7.37 9.17
C THR A 585 0.05 -8.56 9.06
N SER A 586 0.58 -9.72 8.69
CA SER A 586 -0.14 -11.00 8.69
C SER A 586 0.85 -12.15 8.55
N LEU A 587 0.51 -13.33 9.05
CA LEU A 587 1.21 -14.57 8.70
C LEU A 587 1.06 -14.85 7.20
N ARG A 588 2.06 -15.54 6.61
CA ARG A 588 2.02 -15.98 5.21
C ARG A 588 0.70 -16.70 4.91
N GLN A 589 0.23 -16.57 3.66
CA GLN A 589 -1.09 -16.99 3.20
C GLN A 589 -2.27 -16.15 3.70
N GLY A 590 -2.11 -15.23 4.66
CA GLY A 590 -3.19 -14.29 4.99
C GLY A 590 -3.46 -13.30 3.87
N SER A 591 -4.72 -13.20 3.46
CA SER A 591 -5.20 -12.35 2.37
C SER A 591 -6.63 -11.85 2.66
N MET A 592 -7.03 -10.78 1.99
CA MET A 592 -8.38 -10.22 2.07
C MET A 592 -8.96 -10.02 0.66
N ILE A 593 -10.27 -10.24 0.53
CA ILE A 593 -11.09 -9.82 -0.61
C ILE A 593 -11.95 -8.64 -0.15
N HIS A 594 -11.85 -7.52 -0.84
CA HIS A 594 -12.68 -6.33 -0.61
C HIS A 594 -13.68 -6.17 -1.76
N ILE A 595 -14.93 -5.90 -1.43
CA ILE A 595 -16.05 -5.89 -2.37
C ILE A 595 -16.79 -4.57 -2.27
N TYR A 596 -16.90 -3.87 -3.40
CA TYR A 596 -17.74 -2.71 -3.64
C TYR A 596 -18.63 -3.01 -4.85
N ASP A 597 -19.67 -3.81 -4.64
CA ASP A 597 -20.56 -4.28 -5.70
C ASP A 597 -22.01 -3.94 -5.32
N GLN A 598 -22.56 -2.94 -6.02
CA GLN A 598 -23.94 -2.45 -5.82
C GLN A 598 -24.99 -3.55 -6.05
N ASP A 599 -24.65 -4.59 -6.82
CA ASP A 599 -25.51 -5.72 -7.12
C ASP A 599 -25.19 -6.97 -6.29
N PHE A 600 -24.25 -6.89 -5.33
CA PHE A 600 -23.74 -8.06 -4.62
C PHE A 600 -24.85 -8.89 -3.97
N ALA A 601 -25.73 -8.24 -3.19
CA ALA A 601 -26.76 -8.93 -2.42
C ALA A 601 -27.79 -9.67 -3.30
N VAL A 602 -28.11 -9.12 -4.47
CA VAL A 602 -29.15 -9.64 -5.36
C VAL A 602 -28.58 -10.60 -6.40
N ARG A 603 -27.38 -10.33 -6.92
CA ARG A 603 -26.79 -11.08 -8.05
C ARG A 603 -25.67 -12.03 -7.64
N ASN A 604 -24.79 -11.64 -6.71
CA ASN A 604 -23.52 -12.34 -6.53
C ASN A 604 -23.35 -13.05 -5.18
N LEU A 605 -24.16 -12.77 -4.16
CA LEU A 605 -23.95 -13.29 -2.80
C LEU A 605 -23.86 -14.82 -2.76
N ASN A 606 -24.80 -15.52 -3.42
CA ASN A 606 -24.82 -16.98 -3.41
C ASN A 606 -23.65 -17.56 -4.21
N ALA A 607 -23.40 -17.07 -5.42
CA ALA A 607 -22.28 -17.52 -6.25
C ALA A 607 -20.93 -17.28 -5.55
N PHE A 608 -20.77 -16.12 -4.91
CA PHE A 608 -19.60 -15.80 -4.10
C PHE A 608 -19.44 -16.73 -2.90
N ARG A 609 -20.53 -17.02 -2.17
CA ARG A 609 -20.49 -17.94 -1.03
C ARG A 609 -20.02 -19.33 -1.47
N GLU A 610 -20.57 -19.86 -2.56
CA GLU A 610 -20.18 -21.17 -3.09
C GLU A 610 -18.72 -21.18 -3.59
N ALA A 611 -18.29 -20.14 -4.29
CA ALA A 611 -16.89 -19.99 -4.71
C ALA A 611 -15.94 -19.89 -3.52
N TYR A 612 -16.32 -19.14 -2.48
CA TYR A 612 -15.56 -19.00 -1.24
C TYR A 612 -15.41 -20.35 -0.52
N MET A 613 -16.49 -21.13 -0.41
CA MET A 613 -16.46 -22.48 0.18
C MET A 613 -15.67 -23.47 -0.67
N THR A 614 -15.76 -23.39 -2.00
CA THR A 614 -15.00 -24.26 -2.94
C THR A 614 -13.49 -24.15 -2.71
N HIS A 615 -13.03 -22.96 -2.34
CA HIS A 615 -11.61 -22.64 -2.24
C HIS A 615 -11.08 -22.51 -0.80
N THR A 616 -11.94 -22.61 0.21
CA THR A 616 -11.57 -22.48 1.62
C THR A 616 -11.61 -23.83 2.31
N SER A 617 -10.55 -24.15 3.07
CA SER A 617 -10.51 -25.37 3.88
C SER A 617 -11.64 -25.40 4.91
N THR A 618 -12.25 -26.57 5.13
CA THR A 618 -13.19 -26.80 6.23
C THR A 618 -12.53 -26.76 7.61
N SER A 619 -11.19 -26.82 7.64
CA SER A 619 -10.35 -26.65 8.83
C SER A 619 -9.33 -25.53 8.58
N PRO A 620 -9.76 -24.25 8.57
CA PRO A 620 -8.88 -23.13 8.27
C PRO A 620 -7.94 -22.85 9.45
N ASN A 621 -6.76 -22.30 9.15
CA ASN A 621 -5.78 -21.95 10.17
C ASN A 621 -6.21 -20.66 10.91
N TYR A 622 -6.54 -20.78 12.19
CA TYR A 622 -7.01 -19.67 13.01
C TYR A 622 -5.91 -18.67 13.39
N GLN A 623 -4.65 -19.09 13.42
CA GLN A 623 -3.52 -18.19 13.66
C GLN A 623 -3.37 -17.20 12.50
N ILE A 624 -3.61 -17.63 11.26
CA ILE A 624 -3.67 -16.73 10.09
C ILE A 624 -4.84 -15.73 10.24
N LEU A 625 -6.04 -16.19 10.57
CA LEU A 625 -7.20 -15.32 10.77
C LEU A 625 -6.98 -14.29 11.89
N ALA A 626 -6.39 -14.72 13.01
CA ALA A 626 -6.01 -13.84 14.11
C ALA A 626 -4.99 -12.78 13.67
N SER A 627 -4.01 -13.17 12.84
CA SER A 627 -3.03 -12.22 12.31
C SER A 627 -3.66 -11.20 11.36
N LEU A 628 -4.69 -11.56 10.59
CA LEU A 628 -5.44 -10.63 9.74
C LEU A 628 -6.24 -9.61 10.56
N ASP A 629 -6.89 -10.05 11.64
CA ASP A 629 -7.64 -9.17 12.55
C ASP A 629 -6.70 -8.18 13.27
N ILE A 630 -5.56 -8.66 13.79
CA ILE A 630 -4.52 -7.80 14.37
C ILE A 630 -3.93 -6.84 13.34
N GLY A 631 -3.62 -7.35 12.14
CA GLY A 631 -3.06 -6.55 11.05
C GLY A 631 -3.95 -5.38 10.67
N ARG A 632 -5.28 -5.61 10.61
CA ARG A 632 -6.29 -4.58 10.38
C ARG A 632 -6.29 -3.53 11.49
N ARG A 633 -6.14 -3.91 12.77
CA ARG A 633 -5.98 -2.95 13.89
C ARG A 633 -4.76 -2.06 13.71
N GLN A 634 -3.62 -2.66 13.39
CA GLN A 634 -2.39 -1.89 13.20
C GLN A 634 -2.54 -0.94 12.01
N ALA A 635 -3.11 -1.41 10.89
CA ALA A 635 -3.31 -0.57 9.72
C ALA A 635 -4.22 0.63 10.02
N GLU A 636 -5.31 0.44 10.77
CA GLU A 636 -6.26 1.49 11.10
C GLU A 636 -5.71 2.53 12.11
N LEU A 637 -4.88 2.12 13.07
CA LEU A 637 -4.33 3.01 14.10
C LEU A 637 -2.95 3.59 13.76
N GLU A 638 -2.10 2.83 13.07
CA GLU A 638 -0.70 3.15 12.80
C GLU A 638 -0.37 3.26 11.30
N GLY A 639 -1.29 2.87 10.42
CA GLY A 639 -1.03 2.73 8.98
C GLY A 639 -0.47 4.01 8.34
N TYR A 640 -1.05 5.17 8.65
CA TYR A 640 -0.55 6.46 8.16
C TYR A 640 0.94 6.68 8.49
N ALA A 641 1.33 6.42 9.74
CA ALA A 641 2.71 6.55 10.19
C ALA A 641 3.65 5.55 9.52
N LEU A 642 3.20 4.30 9.40
CA LEU A 642 3.97 3.19 8.86
C LEU A 642 4.23 3.35 7.36
N VAL A 643 3.21 3.75 6.60
CA VAL A 643 3.34 4.01 5.15
C VAL A 643 4.22 5.22 4.90
N GLN A 644 4.03 6.32 5.64
CA GLN A 644 4.90 7.49 5.51
C GLN A 644 6.37 7.13 5.80
N ARG A 645 6.63 6.35 6.87
CA ARG A 645 7.98 5.87 7.20
C ARG A 645 8.58 5.04 6.08
N GLN A 646 7.82 4.13 5.48
CA GLN A 646 8.25 3.31 4.37
C GLN A 646 8.73 4.16 3.19
N VAL A 647 7.99 5.21 2.83
CA VAL A 647 8.35 6.16 1.77
C VAL A 647 9.61 6.96 2.15
N ASP A 648 9.69 7.47 3.37
CA ASP A 648 10.84 8.25 3.83
C ASP A 648 12.15 7.45 3.80
N LEU A 649 12.08 6.16 4.16
CA LEU A 649 13.20 5.24 4.09
C LEU A 649 13.63 5.00 2.64
N ALA A 650 12.67 4.86 1.72
CA ALA A 650 12.97 4.71 0.30
C ALA A 650 13.64 5.95 -0.28
N GLN A 651 13.11 7.15 0.05
CA GLN A 651 13.74 8.42 -0.32
C GLN A 651 15.14 8.56 0.25
N SER A 652 15.38 8.07 1.47
CA SER A 652 16.70 8.09 2.10
C SER A 652 17.71 7.27 1.29
N ILE A 653 17.31 6.08 0.81
CA ILE A 653 18.13 5.27 -0.11
C ILE A 653 18.40 6.05 -1.39
N SER A 654 17.36 6.54 -2.07
CA SER A 654 17.53 7.28 -3.35
C SER A 654 18.44 8.50 -3.20
N ARG A 655 18.33 9.26 -2.11
CA ARG A 655 19.19 10.42 -1.83
C ARG A 655 20.63 10.02 -1.53
N ALA A 656 20.85 8.96 -0.75
CA ALA A 656 22.19 8.46 -0.47
C ALA A 656 22.90 8.01 -1.77
N MET A 657 22.16 7.30 -2.64
CA MET A 657 22.63 6.89 -3.96
C MET A 657 23.00 8.09 -4.85
N ALA A 658 22.15 9.12 -4.88
CA ALA A 658 22.37 10.29 -5.72
C ALA A 658 23.50 11.20 -5.24
N ARG A 659 23.78 11.24 -3.93
CA ARG A 659 24.84 12.09 -3.34
C ARG A 659 26.22 11.46 -3.38
N ASN A 660 26.31 10.13 -3.39
CA ASN A 660 27.59 9.43 -3.38
C ASN A 660 28.10 9.23 -4.81
N GLU A 661 29.19 9.93 -5.17
CA GLU A 661 29.78 9.86 -6.51
C GLU A 661 30.23 8.45 -6.90
N LEU A 662 30.76 7.66 -5.95
CA LEU A 662 31.19 6.29 -6.22
C LEU A 662 29.99 5.41 -6.58
N LEU A 663 28.90 5.52 -5.83
CA LEU A 663 27.68 4.78 -6.11
C LEU A 663 27.08 5.16 -7.48
N GLY A 664 27.03 6.45 -7.81
CA GLY A 664 26.50 6.95 -9.08
C GLY A 664 27.26 6.48 -10.33
N LYS A 665 28.52 6.02 -10.18
CA LYS A 665 29.27 5.38 -11.29
C LYS A 665 28.68 4.04 -11.69
N TYR A 666 28.13 3.28 -10.75
CA TYR A 666 27.74 1.88 -10.94
C TYR A 666 26.22 1.66 -10.90
N PHE A 667 25.50 2.52 -10.18
CA PHE A 667 24.11 2.29 -9.83
C PHE A 667 23.25 3.51 -10.14
N LYS A 668 22.00 3.25 -10.55
CA LYS A 668 20.97 4.29 -10.71
C LYS A 668 19.63 3.75 -10.21
N ILE A 669 18.90 4.53 -9.40
CA ILE A 669 17.49 4.23 -9.12
C ILE A 669 16.67 4.74 -10.30
N LEU A 670 15.87 3.85 -10.90
CA LEU A 670 14.95 4.23 -11.99
C LEU A 670 13.76 5.00 -11.42
N HIS A 671 13.37 6.09 -12.11
CA HIS A 671 12.27 6.96 -11.72
C HIS A 671 11.14 6.95 -12.75
N SER A 672 10.08 7.75 -12.53
CA SER A 672 8.92 7.84 -13.43
C SER A 672 9.29 8.10 -14.89
N THR A 673 10.32 8.92 -15.15
CA THR A 673 10.79 9.18 -16.52
C THR A 673 11.45 7.98 -17.20
N ASP A 674 11.98 7.04 -16.42
CA ASP A 674 12.64 5.83 -16.93
C ASP A 674 11.61 4.70 -17.15
N LEU A 675 10.60 4.61 -16.29
CA LEU A 675 9.61 3.51 -16.28
C LEU A 675 8.30 3.85 -16.98
N ILE A 676 8.01 5.13 -17.24
CA ILE A 676 6.74 5.59 -17.79
C ILE A 676 6.99 6.54 -18.98
N PRO A 677 6.56 6.17 -20.20
CA PRO A 677 6.61 7.04 -21.37
C PRO A 677 5.94 8.41 -21.13
N GLN A 678 6.48 9.47 -21.75
CA GLN A 678 6.00 10.85 -21.55
C GLN A 678 4.51 11.03 -21.87
N LYS A 679 3.97 10.31 -22.86
CA LYS A 679 2.54 10.41 -23.23
C LYS A 679 1.56 10.01 -22.11
N TYR A 680 2.03 9.27 -21.10
CA TYR A 680 1.23 8.87 -19.95
C TYR A 680 1.49 9.72 -18.68
N ARG A 681 2.37 10.72 -18.78
CA ARG A 681 2.73 11.66 -17.71
C ARG A 681 2.37 13.08 -18.13
N GLN A 682 1.24 13.56 -17.63
CA GLN A 682 0.73 14.92 -17.86
C GLN A 682 1.47 15.94 -17.00
N SER A 683 1.85 15.52 -15.78
CA SER A 683 2.63 16.32 -14.85
C SER A 683 4.01 16.65 -15.43
N THR A 684 4.48 17.87 -15.16
CA THR A 684 5.78 18.37 -15.67
C THR A 684 6.97 17.87 -14.86
N THR A 685 6.72 17.31 -13.67
CA THR A 685 7.74 16.92 -12.72
C THR A 685 8.39 15.58 -13.08
N GLN A 686 9.72 15.55 -13.12
CA GLN A 686 10.49 14.32 -13.39
C GLN A 686 10.57 13.37 -12.18
N ASN A 687 10.59 13.92 -10.96
CA ASN A 687 10.61 13.14 -9.72
C ASN A 687 9.68 13.78 -8.67
N PRO A 688 8.37 13.48 -8.73
CA PRO A 688 7.35 14.16 -7.91
C PRO A 688 7.63 14.09 -6.42
N VAL A 689 8.16 12.95 -5.98
CA VAL A 689 8.41 12.63 -4.58
C VAL A 689 9.61 13.40 -4.03
N ARG A 690 10.63 13.64 -4.86
CA ARG A 690 11.78 14.48 -4.50
C ARG A 690 11.40 15.96 -4.43
N ASP A 691 10.53 16.40 -5.34
CA ASP A 691 10.16 17.81 -5.49
C ASP A 691 9.15 18.27 -4.42
N GLY A 692 8.53 17.30 -3.73
CA GLY A 692 7.82 17.48 -2.47
C GLY A 692 6.38 17.01 -2.53
N LEU A 693 5.71 16.98 -1.37
CA LEU A 693 4.35 16.44 -1.23
C LEU A 693 3.33 17.03 -2.19
N ALA A 694 3.40 18.33 -2.50
CA ALA A 694 2.49 18.95 -3.48
C ALA A 694 2.68 18.42 -4.90
N ALA A 695 3.93 18.33 -5.38
CA ALA A 695 4.23 17.77 -6.69
C ALA A 695 3.91 16.26 -6.75
N TRP A 696 4.19 15.55 -5.65
CA TRP A 696 3.83 14.15 -5.50
C TRP A 696 2.32 13.94 -5.65
N ASP A 697 1.52 14.73 -4.95
CA ASP A 697 0.06 14.67 -5.00
C ASP A 697 -0.51 15.03 -6.38
N GLU A 698 0.03 16.07 -7.02
CA GLU A 698 -0.36 16.51 -8.36
C GLU A 698 -0.16 15.40 -9.41
N ALA A 699 1.05 14.83 -9.48
CA ALA A 699 1.33 13.71 -10.39
C ALA A 699 0.39 12.54 -10.12
N TRP A 700 0.11 12.24 -8.85
CA TRP A 700 -0.81 11.19 -8.44
C TRP A 700 -2.30 11.54 -8.62
N ALA A 701 -2.65 12.77 -8.96
CA ALA A 701 -4.03 13.13 -9.32
C ALA A 701 -4.25 13.13 -10.85
N GLU A 702 -3.22 13.43 -11.63
CA GLU A 702 -3.36 13.78 -13.05
C GLU A 702 -2.76 12.74 -14.00
N ASP A 703 -1.66 12.07 -13.63
CA ASP A 703 -0.98 11.14 -14.54
C ASP A 703 -1.75 9.83 -14.70
N GLU A 704 -1.69 9.23 -15.89
CA GLU A 704 -2.30 7.93 -16.15
C GLU A 704 -1.60 6.82 -15.35
N PHE A 705 -0.27 6.93 -15.26
CA PHE A 705 0.56 6.05 -14.45
C PHE A 705 1.49 6.83 -13.54
N VAL A 706 1.73 6.30 -12.34
CA VAL A 706 2.74 6.80 -11.40
C VAL A 706 3.61 5.65 -10.88
N VAL A 707 4.73 5.96 -10.24
CA VAL A 707 5.63 4.96 -9.63
C VAL A 707 5.55 5.04 -8.12
N ASP A 708 5.39 3.88 -7.46
CA ASP A 708 5.48 3.72 -6.01
C ASP A 708 6.91 4.03 -5.52
N PRO A 709 7.11 5.08 -4.71
CA PRO A 709 8.42 5.43 -4.15
C PRO A 709 9.10 4.30 -3.38
N SER A 710 8.34 3.37 -2.80
CA SER A 710 8.86 2.26 -2.02
C SER A 710 9.40 1.10 -2.86
N ARG A 711 9.18 1.14 -4.18
CA ARG A 711 9.68 0.17 -5.17
C ARG A 711 10.90 0.76 -5.88
N LEU A 712 12.07 0.42 -5.35
CA LEU A 712 13.35 0.96 -5.78
C LEU A 712 14.01 0.03 -6.80
N THR A 713 13.69 0.22 -8.08
CA THR A 713 14.35 -0.50 -9.17
C THR A 713 15.76 0.05 -9.38
N LEU A 714 16.76 -0.71 -8.93
CA LEU A 714 18.18 -0.39 -9.04
C LEU A 714 18.71 -0.90 -10.39
N ASP A 715 18.99 0.01 -11.31
CA ASP A 715 19.76 -0.27 -12.53
C ASP A 715 21.23 -0.52 -12.17
N ILE A 716 21.70 -1.70 -12.54
CA ILE A 716 23.05 -2.21 -12.32
C ILE A 716 23.83 -2.38 -13.63
N SER A 717 23.28 -1.96 -14.77
CA SER A 717 23.88 -2.17 -16.10
C SER A 717 25.34 -1.67 -16.22
N ARG A 718 25.70 -0.64 -15.44
CA ARG A 718 27.05 -0.06 -15.42
C ARG A 718 28.06 -0.89 -14.63
N THR A 719 27.62 -1.89 -13.87
CA THR A 719 28.52 -2.82 -13.16
C THR A 719 29.22 -3.78 -14.12
N GLY A 720 28.53 -4.17 -15.21
CA GLY A 720 28.95 -5.25 -16.10
C GLY A 720 28.60 -6.65 -15.57
N VAL A 721 27.86 -6.73 -14.46
CA VAL A 721 27.35 -7.97 -13.85
C VAL A 721 25.87 -8.09 -14.19
N ASP A 722 25.41 -9.28 -14.58
CA ASP A 722 23.98 -9.54 -14.78
C ASP A 722 23.22 -9.59 -13.45
N GLY A 723 21.90 -9.36 -13.49
CA GLY A 723 21.11 -9.29 -12.27
C GLY A 723 21.00 -10.59 -11.47
N ASP A 724 21.13 -11.76 -12.10
CA ASP A 724 21.09 -13.03 -11.35
C ASP A 724 22.37 -13.21 -10.53
N THR A 725 23.53 -12.99 -11.16
CA THR A 725 24.83 -12.98 -10.49
C THR A 725 24.89 -11.91 -9.41
N PHE A 726 24.40 -10.69 -9.69
CA PHE A 726 24.39 -9.61 -8.71
C PHE A 726 23.53 -9.94 -7.48
N LYS A 727 22.37 -10.58 -7.67
CA LYS A 727 21.53 -11.02 -6.56
C LYS A 727 22.17 -12.11 -5.73
N HIS A 728 22.65 -13.19 -6.34
CA HIS A 728 23.14 -14.35 -5.59
C HIS A 728 24.51 -14.08 -4.99
N GLU A 729 25.49 -13.70 -5.82
CA GLU A 729 26.88 -13.57 -5.36
C GLU A 729 27.11 -12.30 -4.53
N TYR A 730 26.64 -11.14 -5.00
CA TYR A 730 26.93 -9.86 -4.34
C TYR A 730 25.99 -9.57 -3.17
N LEU A 731 24.67 -9.78 -3.32
CA LEU A 731 23.69 -9.42 -2.29
C LEU A 731 23.40 -10.55 -1.29
N MET A 732 22.89 -11.69 -1.76
CA MET A 732 22.38 -12.76 -0.89
C MET A 732 23.51 -13.52 -0.20
N ASP A 733 24.44 -14.10 -0.94
CA ASP A 733 25.49 -14.95 -0.39
C ASP A 733 26.63 -14.09 0.20
N GLY A 734 26.99 -12.99 -0.48
CA GLY A 734 28.04 -12.08 -0.03
C GLY A 734 27.67 -11.25 1.20
N HIS A 735 26.41 -10.79 1.29
CA HIS A 735 25.99 -9.79 2.27
C HIS A 735 24.64 -10.09 2.97
N SER A 736 24.03 -11.25 2.76
CA SER A 736 22.76 -11.64 3.39
C SER A 736 21.60 -10.66 3.11
N ILE A 737 21.63 -9.96 1.96
CA ILE A 737 20.56 -9.08 1.51
C ILE A 737 19.65 -9.83 0.53
N GLN A 738 18.42 -10.09 0.96
CA GLN A 738 17.41 -10.74 0.13
C GLN A 738 16.67 -9.73 -0.74
N VAL A 739 16.48 -10.07 -2.02
CA VAL A 739 15.77 -9.25 -3.00
C VAL A 739 14.73 -10.10 -3.73
N ASN A 740 13.58 -9.48 -4.04
CA ASN A 740 12.42 -10.21 -4.56
C ASN A 740 12.53 -10.52 -6.06
N LYS A 741 13.03 -9.57 -6.85
CA LYS A 741 13.08 -9.67 -8.32
C LYS A 741 14.37 -9.07 -8.86
N THR A 742 14.84 -9.67 -9.94
CA THR A 742 15.92 -9.15 -10.78
C THR A 742 15.45 -9.13 -12.23
N SER A 743 16.07 -8.28 -13.05
CA SER A 743 16.09 -8.43 -14.50
C SER A 743 17.55 -8.61 -14.93
N ARG A 744 17.83 -8.72 -16.23
CA ARG A 744 19.23 -8.78 -16.72
C ARG A 744 20.07 -7.59 -16.26
N THR A 745 19.45 -6.42 -16.13
CA THR A 745 20.15 -5.14 -15.89
C THR A 745 19.71 -4.44 -14.61
N SER A 746 18.86 -5.07 -13.79
CA SER A 746 18.34 -4.42 -12.58
C SER A 746 18.02 -5.37 -11.45
N VAL A 747 17.91 -4.80 -10.24
CA VAL A 747 17.41 -5.48 -9.04
C VAL A 747 16.33 -4.62 -8.39
N LEU A 748 15.21 -5.23 -7.99
CA LEU A 748 14.16 -4.53 -7.26
C LEU A 748 14.42 -4.60 -5.75
N LEU A 749 14.65 -3.44 -5.15
CA LEU A 749 14.69 -3.24 -3.71
C LEU A 749 13.33 -2.70 -3.24
N MET A 750 12.91 -3.11 -2.05
CA MET A 750 11.62 -2.68 -1.50
C MET A 750 11.75 -2.27 -0.05
N THR A 751 11.23 -1.09 0.29
CA THR A 751 10.92 -0.76 1.68
C THR A 751 9.49 -1.18 1.98
N ASN A 752 9.24 -1.64 3.21
CA ASN A 752 7.91 -1.99 3.72
C ASN A 752 7.72 -1.42 5.12
N ILE A 753 6.52 -1.57 5.69
CA ILE A 753 6.18 -1.07 7.03
C ILE A 753 7.04 -1.65 8.16
N GLY A 754 7.72 -2.79 7.93
CA GLY A 754 8.65 -3.42 8.86
C GLY A 754 10.12 -3.06 8.63
N THR A 755 10.45 -2.29 7.59
CA THR A 755 11.84 -1.91 7.27
C THR A 755 12.37 -0.93 8.31
N THR A 756 13.59 -1.19 8.79
CA THR A 756 14.24 -0.37 9.83
C THR A 756 15.31 0.54 9.24
N ARG A 757 15.66 1.61 9.97
CA ARG A 757 16.78 2.50 9.59
C ARG A 757 18.11 1.75 9.50
N SER A 758 18.36 0.81 10.41
CA SER A 758 19.58 0.02 10.41
C SER A 758 19.70 -0.86 9.17
N ALA A 759 18.58 -1.44 8.69
CA ALA A 759 18.57 -2.19 7.44
C ALA A 759 18.89 -1.30 6.23
N VAL A 760 18.34 -0.08 6.18
CA VAL A 760 18.66 0.91 5.14
C VAL A 760 20.13 1.32 5.16
N ALA A 761 20.68 1.60 6.35
CA ALA A 761 22.09 1.95 6.51
C ALA A 761 23.01 0.80 6.05
N HIS A 762 22.68 -0.44 6.45
CA HIS A 762 23.41 -1.63 6.05
C HIS A 762 23.39 -1.84 4.52
N LEU A 763 22.23 -1.67 3.88
CA LEU A 763 22.11 -1.73 2.41
C LEU A 763 23.02 -0.70 1.72
N ILE A 764 23.00 0.56 2.18
CA ILE A 764 23.85 1.61 1.60
C ILE A 764 25.33 1.27 1.78
N GLU A 765 25.73 0.83 2.98
CA GLU A 765 27.10 0.39 3.27
C GLU A 765 27.55 -0.74 2.34
N VAL A 766 26.69 -1.75 2.14
CA VAL A 766 26.95 -2.88 1.23
C VAL A 766 27.11 -2.41 -0.21
N LEU A 767 26.23 -1.56 -0.71
CA LEU A 767 26.35 -1.01 -2.06
C LEU A 767 27.65 -0.21 -2.25
N VAL A 768 28.11 0.50 -1.22
CA VAL A 768 29.40 1.20 -1.24
C VAL A 768 30.54 0.19 -1.34
N LYS A 769 30.56 -0.85 -0.50
CA LYS A 769 31.59 -1.91 -0.54
C LYS A 769 31.67 -2.59 -1.91
N ILE A 770 30.50 -2.92 -2.49
CA ILE A 770 30.43 -3.49 -3.84
C ILE A 770 31.03 -2.53 -4.87
N ALA A 771 30.66 -1.24 -4.81
CA ALA A 771 31.20 -0.24 -5.72
C ALA A 771 32.72 -0.06 -5.58
N GLU A 772 33.26 -0.08 -4.35
CA GLU A 772 34.70 -0.02 -4.09
C GLU A 772 35.43 -1.25 -4.66
N GLU A 773 34.85 -2.44 -4.51
CA GLU A 773 35.41 -3.66 -5.06
C GLU A 773 35.45 -3.62 -6.59
N LEU A 774 34.35 -3.19 -7.23
CA LEU A 774 34.27 -3.04 -8.68
C LEU A 774 35.29 -2.00 -9.19
N ASP A 775 35.46 -0.88 -8.48
CA ASP A 775 36.43 0.16 -8.84
C ASP A 775 37.87 -0.36 -8.71
N ARG A 776 38.16 -1.13 -7.65
CA ARG A 776 39.45 -1.78 -7.46
C ARG A 776 39.75 -2.80 -8.55
N LYS A 777 38.80 -3.69 -8.88
CA LYS A 777 38.94 -4.67 -9.98
C LYS A 777 39.26 -3.97 -11.30
N ARG A 778 38.51 -2.91 -11.64
CA ARG A 778 38.75 -2.12 -12.86
C ARG A 778 40.14 -1.47 -12.91
N ARG A 779 40.65 -0.96 -11.78
CA ARG A 779 42.01 -0.38 -11.72
C ARG A 779 43.09 -1.44 -11.96
N LEU A 780 42.90 -2.66 -11.45
CA LEU A 780 43.84 -3.78 -11.61
C LEU A 780 43.83 -4.33 -13.04
N ASP A 781 42.67 -4.41 -13.69
CA ASP A 781 42.51 -4.97 -15.03
C ASP A 781 43.09 -4.08 -16.16
N GLY A 782 43.61 -2.88 -15.84
CA GLY A 782 44.25 -1.97 -16.79
C GLY A 782 43.34 -1.42 -17.90
N ARG A 783 42.07 -1.82 -17.93
CA ARG A 783 41.06 -1.34 -18.86
C ARG A 783 40.53 0.00 -18.38
N VAL A 784 41.12 1.08 -18.90
CA VAL A 784 40.46 2.40 -19.00
C VAL A 784 39.33 2.29 -20.03
N LEU A 785 38.33 1.46 -19.74
CA LEU A 785 37.07 1.45 -20.49
C LEU A 785 36.33 2.71 -20.07
N ALA A 786 36.18 3.64 -21.02
CA ALA A 786 35.45 4.89 -20.85
C ALA A 786 34.15 4.66 -20.06
N LEU A 787 34.02 5.35 -18.92
CA LEU A 787 32.75 5.56 -18.24
C LEU A 787 31.78 6.15 -19.26
N GLY A 788 30.97 5.32 -19.95
CA GLY A 788 30.09 5.86 -20.97
C GLY A 788 29.50 4.93 -22.02
N LYS A 789 29.96 3.69 -22.19
CA LYS A 789 29.16 2.71 -22.91
C LYS A 789 28.44 1.83 -21.90
N LYS A 790 27.12 2.02 -21.75
CA LYS A 790 26.21 0.91 -21.39
C LYS A 790 26.80 -0.29 -22.15
N PRO A 791 27.21 -1.41 -21.51
CA PRO A 791 27.30 -2.63 -22.28
C PRO A 791 25.96 -2.67 -23.01
N ALA A 792 25.99 -2.73 -24.34
CA ALA A 792 24.78 -3.04 -25.06
C ALA A 792 24.47 -4.46 -24.63
N ALA A 793 23.85 -4.63 -23.45
CA ALA A 793 22.94 -5.71 -23.23
C ALA A 793 22.03 -5.59 -24.43
N GLU A 794 22.22 -6.50 -25.38
CA GLU A 794 21.50 -6.51 -26.63
C GLU A 794 20.04 -6.28 -26.26
N GLN A 795 19.41 -5.22 -26.77
CA GLN A 795 18.02 -4.96 -26.44
C GLN A 795 17.22 -6.10 -27.01
N ILE A 796 16.86 -7.07 -26.16
CA ILE A 796 16.02 -8.18 -26.55
C ILE A 796 14.60 -7.61 -26.59
N PRO A 797 13.95 -7.55 -27.76
CA PRO A 797 12.57 -7.12 -27.84
C PRO A 797 11.72 -8.06 -26.99
N LEU A 798 10.93 -7.48 -26.11
CA LEU A 798 9.96 -8.20 -25.31
C LEU A 798 8.81 -8.69 -26.23
N PRO A 799 8.48 -9.99 -26.26
CA PRO A 799 7.51 -10.53 -27.20
C PRO A 799 6.07 -10.25 -26.75
N ASP A 800 5.19 -9.84 -27.65
CA ASP A 800 3.75 -9.77 -27.38
C ASP A 800 3.13 -11.17 -27.21
N PHE A 801 1.96 -11.26 -26.55
CA PHE A 801 1.22 -12.52 -26.57
C PHE A 801 0.78 -12.83 -28.00
N SER A 802 0.97 -14.07 -28.41
CA SER A 802 0.51 -14.52 -29.72
C SER A 802 -0.99 -14.83 -29.72
N ALA A 803 -1.57 -14.92 -30.91
CA ALA A 803 -2.95 -15.34 -31.06
C ALA A 803 -3.16 -16.80 -30.59
N PHE A 804 -4.35 -17.06 -30.08
CA PHE A 804 -4.81 -18.44 -29.89
C PHE A 804 -4.98 -19.12 -31.26
N ALA A 805 -4.66 -20.42 -31.30
CA ALA A 805 -4.90 -21.21 -32.50
C ALA A 805 -6.41 -21.28 -32.79
N PRO A 806 -6.85 -21.42 -34.05
CA PRO A 806 -8.27 -21.46 -34.42
C PRO A 806 -9.09 -22.47 -33.60
N GLU A 807 -8.49 -23.62 -33.28
CA GLU A 807 -9.05 -24.71 -32.47
C GLU A 807 -9.38 -24.29 -31.02
N PHE A 808 -8.82 -23.17 -30.56
CA PHE A 808 -9.02 -22.61 -29.23
C PHE A 808 -9.49 -21.16 -29.28
N ALA A 809 -10.01 -20.68 -30.41
CA ALA A 809 -10.49 -19.30 -30.54
C ALA A 809 -11.85 -19.12 -29.83
N GLY A 810 -11.94 -18.14 -28.92
CA GLY A 810 -13.16 -17.78 -28.19
C GLY A 810 -13.99 -16.66 -28.84
N GLY A 811 -13.52 -16.11 -29.96
CA GLY A 811 -14.09 -14.95 -30.65
C GLY A 811 -13.45 -13.62 -30.20
N GLY A 812 -13.38 -12.64 -31.11
CA GLY A 812 -12.83 -11.31 -30.85
C GLY A 812 -11.40 -11.25 -30.31
N GLY A 813 -10.57 -12.19 -30.77
CA GLY A 813 -9.18 -12.35 -30.32
C GLY A 813 -9.03 -12.95 -28.92
N SER A 814 -10.12 -13.39 -28.29
CA SER A 814 -10.05 -14.17 -27.04
C SER A 814 -9.82 -15.66 -27.32
N GLY A 815 -9.40 -16.42 -26.31
CA GLY A 815 -9.17 -17.86 -26.45
C GLY A 815 -9.67 -18.72 -25.29
N ASP A 816 -10.07 -19.94 -25.63
CA ASP A 816 -10.47 -21.00 -24.71
C ASP A 816 -9.24 -21.76 -24.20
N MET A 817 -8.63 -21.20 -23.16
CA MET A 817 -7.49 -21.82 -22.50
C MET A 817 -7.86 -23.12 -21.79
N ARG A 818 -9.12 -23.28 -21.36
CA ARG A 818 -9.55 -24.46 -20.61
C ARG A 818 -9.49 -25.71 -21.48
N SER A 819 -10.05 -25.63 -22.69
CA SER A 819 -10.04 -26.75 -23.63
C SER A 819 -8.61 -27.15 -23.99
N ALA A 820 -7.74 -26.17 -24.27
CA ALA A 820 -6.32 -26.44 -24.48
C ALA A 820 -5.67 -27.11 -23.27
N TYR A 821 -5.88 -26.57 -22.06
CA TYR A 821 -5.28 -27.11 -20.83
C TYR A 821 -5.65 -28.57 -20.58
N TYR A 822 -6.93 -28.94 -20.74
CA TYR A 822 -7.39 -30.31 -20.51
C TYR A 822 -7.13 -31.27 -21.68
N LEU A 823 -6.92 -30.77 -22.90
CA LEU A 823 -6.49 -31.61 -24.03
C LEU A 823 -5.17 -32.32 -23.73
N THR A 824 -4.29 -31.70 -22.94
CA THR A 824 -3.01 -32.31 -22.53
C THR A 824 -3.17 -33.60 -21.72
N TYR A 825 -4.36 -33.90 -21.20
CA TYR A 825 -4.61 -35.11 -20.41
C TYR A 825 -4.95 -36.32 -21.28
N GLN A 826 -5.15 -36.12 -22.59
CA GLN A 826 -5.40 -37.19 -23.55
C GLN A 826 -4.08 -37.76 -24.07
N ASP A 827 -4.03 -39.08 -24.29
CA ASP A 827 -2.81 -39.79 -24.70
C ASP A 827 -2.91 -40.33 -26.15
N PRO A 828 -1.97 -39.98 -27.06
CA PRO A 828 -0.99 -38.90 -26.98
C PRO A 828 -1.51 -37.61 -27.66
N ALA A 829 -1.81 -36.57 -26.89
CA ALA A 829 -2.19 -35.26 -27.43
C ALA A 829 -1.03 -34.27 -27.59
N THR A 830 0.13 -34.56 -26.98
CA THR A 830 1.28 -33.65 -26.97
C THR A 830 2.60 -34.38 -27.23
N HIS A 831 3.58 -33.66 -27.76
CA HIS A 831 4.97 -34.10 -27.82
C HIS A 831 5.91 -32.94 -27.48
N PHE A 832 7.22 -33.20 -27.44
CA PHE A 832 8.24 -32.17 -27.22
C PHE A 832 8.98 -31.82 -28.50
N LEU A 833 9.24 -30.53 -28.72
CA LEU A 833 10.08 -30.02 -29.80
C LEU A 833 11.11 -29.01 -29.27
N SER A 834 12.35 -29.13 -29.73
CA SER A 834 13.39 -28.12 -29.50
C SER A 834 13.09 -26.81 -30.24
N SER A 835 13.67 -25.70 -29.77
CA SER A 835 13.59 -24.39 -30.44
C SER A 835 13.95 -24.47 -31.93
N ALA A 836 15.01 -25.22 -32.28
CA ALA A 836 15.44 -25.42 -33.65
C ALA A 836 14.40 -26.15 -34.52
N GLN A 837 13.77 -27.21 -34.00
CA GLN A 837 12.72 -27.95 -34.71
C GLN A 837 11.49 -27.07 -34.95
N ILE A 838 11.05 -26.32 -33.94
CA ILE A 838 9.92 -25.40 -34.06
C ILE A 838 10.23 -24.33 -35.11
N ARG A 839 11.44 -23.76 -35.11
CA ARG A 839 11.87 -22.78 -36.14
C ARG A 839 11.76 -23.36 -37.55
N THR A 840 12.21 -24.60 -37.76
CA THR A 840 12.09 -25.26 -39.07
C THR A 840 10.63 -25.40 -39.49
N GLN A 841 9.75 -25.83 -38.59
CA GLN A 841 8.31 -25.95 -38.86
C GLN A 841 7.68 -24.59 -39.20
N LEU A 842 7.95 -23.55 -38.42
CA LEU A 842 7.44 -22.20 -38.67
C LEU A 842 7.92 -21.63 -40.01
N VAL A 843 9.19 -21.86 -40.38
CA VAL A 843 9.75 -21.41 -41.68
C VAL A 843 9.11 -22.16 -42.86
N ASN A 844 8.71 -23.41 -42.67
CA ASN A 844 7.96 -24.19 -43.65
C ASN A 844 6.47 -23.80 -43.75
N GLY A 845 6.01 -22.84 -42.94
CA GLY A 845 4.61 -22.40 -42.90
C GLY A 845 3.71 -23.27 -42.02
N GLU A 846 4.28 -24.18 -41.24
CA GLU A 846 3.53 -25.00 -40.28
C GLU A 846 3.25 -24.22 -39.00
N ARG A 847 2.12 -24.49 -38.35
CA ARG A 847 1.72 -23.87 -37.08
C ARG A 847 2.09 -24.79 -35.92
N VAL A 848 2.76 -24.24 -34.91
CA VAL A 848 3.07 -24.96 -33.66
C VAL A 848 2.30 -24.32 -32.50
N VAL A 849 1.57 -25.13 -31.74
CA VAL A 849 0.69 -24.65 -30.66
C VAL A 849 1.22 -25.12 -29.32
N SER A 850 1.42 -24.18 -28.38
CA SER A 850 1.90 -24.47 -27.04
C SER A 850 0.85 -25.23 -26.23
N ALA A 851 1.26 -26.30 -25.56
CA ALA A 851 0.37 -27.13 -24.74
C ALA A 851 0.30 -26.67 -23.28
N VAL A 852 1.31 -25.95 -22.80
CA VAL A 852 1.49 -25.60 -21.39
C VAL A 852 1.83 -24.12 -21.21
N PHE A 853 1.72 -23.62 -19.99
CA PHE A 853 2.27 -22.31 -19.66
C PHE A 853 3.79 -22.33 -19.77
N VAL A 854 4.38 -21.40 -20.53
CA VAL A 854 5.83 -21.18 -20.55
C VAL A 854 6.12 -19.87 -19.85
N THR A 855 6.79 -19.95 -18.70
CA THR A 855 6.97 -18.82 -17.77
C THR A 855 8.44 -18.70 -17.37
N PRO A 856 9.20 -17.75 -17.93
CA PRO A 856 10.55 -17.46 -17.47
C PRO A 856 10.54 -16.73 -16.13
N TYR A 857 11.43 -17.16 -15.22
CA TYR A 857 11.62 -16.55 -13.90
C TYR A 857 13.06 -16.05 -13.78
N PRO A 858 13.30 -14.77 -13.46
CA PRO A 858 12.33 -13.67 -13.36
C PRO A 858 11.83 -13.17 -14.74
N PRO A 859 10.68 -12.46 -14.82
CA PRO A 859 9.87 -11.98 -13.69
C PRO A 859 8.74 -12.92 -13.22
N GLY A 860 8.48 -14.01 -13.93
CA GLY A 860 7.45 -14.97 -13.54
C GLY A 860 6.05 -14.75 -14.11
N PHE A 861 5.95 -14.05 -15.24
CA PHE A 861 4.73 -13.99 -16.07
C PHE A 861 4.91 -14.86 -17.33
N PRO A 862 3.84 -15.50 -17.82
CA PRO A 862 3.95 -16.35 -18.99
C PRO A 862 4.26 -15.54 -20.26
N VAL A 863 5.08 -16.11 -21.13
CA VAL A 863 5.25 -15.66 -22.52
C VAL A 863 4.39 -16.47 -23.49
N LEU A 864 3.99 -17.68 -23.08
CA LEU A 864 3.01 -18.52 -23.77
C LEU A 864 2.03 -19.09 -22.75
N VAL A 865 0.78 -19.18 -23.16
CA VAL A 865 -0.26 -19.94 -22.45
C VAL A 865 -0.75 -21.11 -23.31
N PRO A 866 -1.38 -22.14 -22.71
CA PRO A 866 -1.95 -23.26 -23.46
C PRO A 866 -2.90 -22.78 -24.57
N GLY A 867 -2.71 -23.31 -25.78
CA GLY A 867 -3.54 -23.00 -26.96
C GLY A 867 -3.03 -21.83 -27.81
N GLN A 868 -1.97 -21.14 -27.40
CA GLN A 868 -1.34 -20.09 -28.20
C GLN A 868 -0.35 -20.63 -29.24
N VAL A 869 -0.25 -19.91 -30.36
CA VAL A 869 0.70 -20.22 -31.42
C VAL A 869 2.11 -19.74 -31.05
N ILE A 870 3.12 -20.59 -31.20
CA ILE A 870 4.51 -20.19 -30.99
C ILE A 870 4.99 -19.36 -32.18
N THR A 871 5.62 -18.21 -31.93
CA THR A 871 6.14 -17.32 -32.98
C THR A 871 7.66 -17.25 -32.94
N LEU A 872 8.28 -16.85 -34.05
CA LEU A 872 9.74 -16.64 -34.12
C LEU A 872 10.22 -15.60 -33.09
N CYS A 873 9.44 -14.55 -32.85
CA CYS A 873 9.77 -13.52 -31.86
C CYS A 873 9.83 -14.10 -30.43
N ILE A 874 8.90 -14.99 -30.08
CA ILE A 874 8.92 -15.68 -28.78
C ILE A 874 10.15 -16.58 -28.67
N LEU A 875 10.47 -17.34 -29.72
CA LEU A 875 11.68 -18.19 -29.71
C LEU A 875 12.96 -17.35 -29.63
N ASP A 876 13.04 -16.22 -30.35
CA ASP A 876 14.18 -15.30 -30.28
C ASP A 876 14.36 -14.71 -28.88
N TYR A 877 13.27 -14.37 -28.21
CA TYR A 877 13.30 -13.92 -26.83
C TYR A 877 13.80 -15.03 -25.91
N MET A 878 13.21 -16.22 -25.99
CA MET A 878 13.54 -17.36 -25.12
C MET A 878 14.98 -17.85 -25.29
N ASP A 879 15.48 -17.95 -26.53
CA ASP A 879 16.85 -18.39 -26.82
C ASP A 879 17.91 -17.41 -26.29
N ARG A 880 17.52 -16.15 -26.07
CA ARG A 880 18.40 -15.09 -25.53
C ARG A 880 18.20 -14.88 -24.03
N LEU A 881 17.33 -15.63 -23.36
CA LEU A 881 17.18 -15.51 -21.91
C LEU A 881 18.36 -16.16 -21.20
N ASP A 882 18.99 -15.40 -20.30
CA ASP A 882 20.09 -15.92 -19.47
C ASP A 882 19.56 -16.62 -18.20
N THR A 883 18.24 -16.80 -18.05
CA THR A 883 17.65 -17.42 -16.86
C THR A 883 17.66 -18.95 -16.92
N ARG A 884 17.97 -19.57 -15.77
CA ARG A 884 17.97 -21.01 -15.58
C ARG A 884 16.58 -21.57 -15.27
N GLU A 885 15.69 -20.76 -14.70
CA GLU A 885 14.37 -21.19 -14.25
C GLU A 885 13.28 -20.77 -15.25
N ILE A 886 12.81 -21.72 -16.05
CA ILE A 886 11.69 -21.52 -16.98
C ILE A 886 10.67 -22.63 -16.73
N HIS A 887 9.51 -22.28 -16.17
CA HIS A 887 8.45 -23.25 -15.93
C HIS A 887 7.78 -23.60 -17.27
N GLY A 888 7.54 -24.89 -17.50
CA GLY A 888 6.92 -25.40 -18.74
C GLY A 888 7.85 -25.52 -19.95
N TYR A 889 9.16 -25.31 -19.77
CA TYR A 889 10.20 -25.58 -20.76
C TYR A 889 11.17 -26.61 -20.21
N HIS A 890 11.48 -27.65 -20.98
CA HIS A 890 12.43 -28.69 -20.60
C HIS A 890 13.77 -28.43 -21.29
N GLN A 891 14.89 -28.35 -20.56
CA GLN A 891 16.18 -28.02 -21.15
C GLN A 891 16.62 -29.04 -22.21
N ASP A 892 16.36 -30.34 -21.97
CA ASP A 892 16.77 -31.41 -22.89
C ASP A 892 15.76 -31.69 -24.02
N LEU A 893 14.46 -31.47 -23.78
CA LEU A 893 13.38 -31.85 -24.71
C LEU A 893 12.78 -30.67 -25.46
N GLY A 894 12.90 -29.46 -24.92
CA GLY A 894 12.33 -28.23 -25.46
C GLY A 894 10.91 -27.94 -24.95
N TYR A 895 10.06 -27.45 -25.85
CA TYR A 895 8.69 -27.03 -25.58
C TYR A 895 7.72 -28.19 -25.70
N GLN A 896 6.76 -28.28 -24.78
CA GLN A 896 5.62 -29.18 -24.92
C GLN A 896 4.55 -28.53 -25.82
N VAL A 897 4.23 -29.20 -26.93
CA VAL A 897 3.34 -28.69 -27.98
C VAL A 897 2.28 -29.73 -28.35
N PHE A 898 1.16 -29.30 -28.93
CA PHE A 898 0.13 -30.22 -29.42
C PHE A 898 0.55 -30.93 -30.71
N THR A 899 0.13 -32.19 -30.86
CA THR A 899 0.27 -32.92 -32.12
C THR A 899 -0.75 -32.43 -33.15
N CYS A 900 -0.46 -32.61 -34.44
CA CYS A 900 -1.41 -32.27 -35.51
C CYS A 900 -2.70 -33.07 -35.37
N GLU A 901 -2.61 -34.36 -35.04
CA GLU A 901 -3.74 -35.24 -34.86
C GLU A 901 -4.68 -34.78 -33.74
N ALA A 902 -4.11 -34.26 -32.63
CA ALA A 902 -4.91 -33.74 -31.51
C ALA A 902 -5.66 -32.46 -31.88
N LEU A 903 -5.01 -31.56 -32.63
CA LEU A 903 -5.64 -30.33 -33.12
C LEU A 903 -6.74 -30.64 -34.13
N GLU A 904 -6.52 -31.58 -35.06
CA GLU A 904 -7.52 -32.02 -36.03
C GLU A 904 -8.76 -32.64 -35.36
N GLN A 905 -8.57 -33.42 -34.28
CA GLN A 905 -9.67 -33.99 -33.51
C GLN A 905 -10.53 -32.92 -32.84
N ILE A 906 -9.93 -31.86 -32.30
CA ILE A 906 -10.66 -30.71 -31.74
C ILE A 906 -11.40 -29.97 -32.84
N ALA A 907 -10.73 -29.69 -33.96
CA ALA A 907 -11.32 -29.00 -35.10
C ALA A 907 -12.55 -29.74 -35.65
N ALA A 908 -12.51 -31.08 -35.68
CA ALA A 908 -13.64 -31.92 -36.09
C ALA A 908 -14.82 -31.94 -35.09
N GLN A 909 -14.60 -31.54 -33.83
CA GLN A 909 -15.62 -31.43 -32.80
C GLN A 909 -16.26 -30.04 -32.72
N GLN A 910 -15.67 -29.04 -33.38
CA GLN A 910 -16.26 -27.70 -33.47
C GLN A 910 -17.39 -27.70 -34.51
N PRO A 911 -18.59 -27.18 -34.16
CA PRO A 911 -19.79 -27.23 -34.99
C PRO A 911 -19.76 -26.31 -36.22
#